data_AF-A0A1L4BTH7-F1
#
_entry.id   AF-A0A1L4BTH7-F1
#
_cell.length_a   1.000
_cell.length_b   1.000
_cell.length_c   1.000
_cell.angle_alpha   90.00
_cell.angle_beta   90.00
_cell.angle_gamma   90.00
#
_symmetry.space_group_name_H-M   'P 1'
#
loop_
_entity.id
_entity.type
_entity.pdbx_description
1 polymer ?
#
loop_
_entity_poly.entity_id
_entity_poly.type
_entity_poly.pdbx_seq_one_letter_code
_entity_poly.pdbx_strand_id
1 'polypeptide(L)'
;MKLLKNISESNIHSYIYRLASDLKNTKNIQSLTDVTQEINEYLISSEYNDFKLIKTQLTTTKTLYKNGVLSDLDYKKYKKFYNIANLKRKIDIYIKYFSSGYKDSEKLFFAIDTIKKACSNKLILDLSETYISRVNTLMNIMDSCIEKSSELQKSNLIHQLNKVKNKLSKDIAYNNLLQEQDIIINIKPISQDFSTEDISFHSSKHKEIFKQKSLALNNLHIQSLNIKEYIYGIDGTLTFQLAYPKNHKDFDFLLTPLQPLLIDIQINDSFNFFKKDSKKDYHKRSTRFMVIGNVIDHINIKEKYEYSIYSQDDEKVLSGVKKFKLKFHDPLKSLWKLHQPTYIDINKSLDDIFKDNFFFDNLITLNSNKSDKLKNRIAQVFVSTIGRNFYDFFIEQLYENKCFLKYFCDKKNGKVTYYITDNIDDSLKTNISNTDDDVTNKLSSYDLSCLKGQTLNSKKPGFRIKENCIIPDITLSTAKKKEKNSPDSSIKPFSSIYKDDIKPIFYHAHESLTEETESSGLKVKISSTNTLPFINSEICLEKLENQNNYILGSDVLKNFFINKRTFSLKRSKYSTKRLYDRLSSFHYKSDSESDVYEKISCCKFQSLTHRNEIIYSMKDYDKLYSEYPRFKSFESFNIIGKVTIGENVNKDSKKAYKFFKNYKSEESSFSEFQESGEKGASLILNSKPDILYSVEIAKEILNPKSSEKPIIYIPSKININSSNNQFIPLRNDDIIMIKALSMVKAEILEIISNSAISTEKGQKQQLQRQLMGAKENCEMAYNQANDDETFSLTQLNEANESSFLINNKKGIFLRYKSKGN
;
A
#
# COMPACT_ATOMS: atom_id res chain seq x y z
N MET A 1 33.07 21.75 -37.27
CA MET A 1 33.62 22.89 -36.49
C MET A 1 34.26 23.84 -37.51
N LYS A 2 33.59 24.93 -37.92
CA LYS A 2 34.24 25.97 -38.71
C LYS A 2 35.24 26.66 -37.78
N LEU A 3 36.52 26.70 -38.16
CA LEU A 3 37.52 27.48 -37.43
C LEU A 3 37.04 28.94 -37.40
N LEU A 4 36.84 29.50 -36.20
CA LEU A 4 36.68 30.93 -35.93
C LEU A 4 38.00 31.62 -36.32
N LYS A 5 38.23 31.86 -37.61
CA LYS A 5 39.60 32.12 -38.11
C LYS A 5 40.20 33.44 -37.64
N ASN A 6 39.41 34.43 -37.20
CA ASN A 6 39.91 35.80 -36.95
C ASN A 6 39.40 36.51 -35.69
N ILE A 7 38.58 35.89 -34.84
CA ILE A 7 37.98 36.54 -33.65
C ILE A 7 38.59 35.98 -32.36
N SER A 8 39.16 36.87 -31.55
CA SER A 8 39.81 36.60 -30.27
C SER A 8 39.36 37.61 -29.20
N GLU A 9 39.68 37.32 -27.95
CA GLU A 9 39.35 38.20 -26.82
C GLU A 9 39.99 39.60 -26.97
N SER A 10 41.16 39.67 -27.63
CA SER A 10 41.89 40.91 -27.90
C SER A 10 41.26 41.81 -28.98
N ASN A 11 40.43 41.28 -29.87
CA ASN A 11 39.89 42.04 -31.01
C ASN A 11 38.35 42.10 -31.07
N ILE A 12 37.64 41.33 -30.25
CA ILE A 12 36.16 41.29 -30.24
C ILE A 12 35.51 42.67 -30.02
N HIS A 13 36.14 43.51 -29.19
CA HIS A 13 35.67 44.87 -28.92
C HIS A 13 35.66 45.73 -30.20
N SER A 14 36.79 45.77 -30.92
CA SER A 14 36.91 46.58 -32.14
C SER A 14 36.00 46.06 -33.25
N TYR A 15 35.83 44.74 -33.38
CA TYR A 15 34.89 44.13 -34.31
C TYR A 15 33.43 44.52 -34.04
N ILE A 16 32.95 44.43 -32.80
CA ILE A 16 31.55 44.77 -32.47
C ILE A 16 31.26 46.27 -32.68
N TYR A 17 32.18 47.15 -32.30
CA TYR A 17 31.99 48.60 -32.49
C TYR A 17 32.10 49.00 -33.97
N ARG A 18 33.02 48.39 -34.73
CA ARG A 18 33.11 48.59 -36.18
C ARG A 18 31.83 48.13 -36.87
N LEU A 19 31.32 46.95 -36.52
CA LEU A 19 30.11 46.40 -37.11
C LEU A 19 28.85 47.22 -36.76
N ALA A 20 28.77 47.74 -35.53
CA ALA A 20 27.71 48.67 -35.11
C ALA A 20 27.79 50.04 -35.84
N SER A 21 28.99 50.48 -36.21
CA SER A 21 29.22 51.69 -37.02
C SER A 21 28.87 51.46 -38.49
N ASP A 22 29.33 50.34 -39.06
CA ASP A 22 29.11 49.97 -40.46
C ASP A 22 27.62 49.77 -40.77
N LEU A 23 26.83 49.29 -39.80
CA LEU A 23 25.37 49.22 -39.92
C LEU A 23 24.66 50.58 -40.05
N LYS A 24 25.30 51.69 -39.67
CA LYS A 24 24.78 53.04 -39.91
C LYS A 24 25.08 53.54 -41.33
N ASN A 25 26.06 52.95 -42.01
CA ASN A 25 26.51 53.32 -43.34
C ASN A 25 26.14 52.19 -44.32
N THR A 26 25.01 52.31 -45.01
CA THR A 26 24.25 51.30 -45.81
C THR A 26 24.99 50.51 -46.92
N LYS A 27 26.32 50.43 -46.95
CA LYS A 27 27.09 49.72 -48.00
C LYS A 27 27.50 48.32 -47.53
N ASN A 28 26.92 47.30 -48.17
CA ASN A 28 27.19 45.86 -48.09
C ASN A 28 26.57 45.06 -46.93
N ILE A 29 25.36 44.54 -47.17
CA ILE A 29 24.53 43.83 -46.18
C ILE A 29 24.94 42.36 -45.99
N GLN A 30 25.42 41.67 -47.04
CA GLN A 30 25.73 40.23 -46.97
C GLN A 30 26.97 39.93 -46.10
N SER A 31 28.08 40.66 -46.29
CA SER A 31 29.32 40.47 -45.51
C SER A 31 29.16 40.79 -44.02
N LEU A 32 28.22 41.68 -43.66
CA LEU A 32 27.90 42.00 -42.27
C LEU A 32 27.19 40.83 -41.56
N THR A 33 26.50 39.97 -42.31
CA THR A 33 25.75 38.83 -41.77
C THR A 33 26.69 37.73 -41.30
N ASP A 34 27.65 37.34 -42.13
CA ASP A 34 28.63 36.31 -41.82
C ASP A 34 29.47 36.71 -40.60
N VAL A 35 29.94 37.97 -40.56
CA VAL A 35 30.70 38.50 -39.42
C VAL A 35 29.83 38.57 -38.16
N THR A 36 28.55 38.94 -38.28
CA THR A 36 27.61 38.92 -37.13
C THR A 36 27.37 37.51 -36.62
N GLN A 37 27.23 36.52 -37.50
CA GLN A 37 27.08 35.12 -37.12
C GLN A 37 28.34 34.61 -36.41
N GLU A 38 29.54 34.90 -36.94
CA GLU A 38 30.81 34.52 -36.30
C GLU A 38 30.99 35.19 -34.93
N ILE A 39 30.68 36.49 -34.80
CA ILE A 39 30.70 37.19 -33.51
C ILE A 39 29.69 36.58 -32.54
N ASN A 40 28.46 36.29 -32.99
CA ASN A 40 27.43 35.69 -32.16
C ASN A 40 27.85 34.29 -31.69
N GLU A 41 28.41 33.47 -32.58
CA GLU A 41 28.94 32.14 -32.25
C GLU A 41 30.12 32.23 -31.29
N TYR A 42 31.05 33.16 -31.50
CA TYR A 42 32.16 33.40 -30.58
C TYR A 42 31.68 33.79 -29.19
N LEU A 43 30.80 34.80 -29.07
CA LEU A 43 30.30 35.27 -27.77
C LEU A 43 29.50 34.20 -27.03
N ILE A 44 28.71 33.40 -27.75
CA ILE A 44 27.95 32.29 -27.18
C ILE A 44 28.89 31.17 -26.72
N SER A 45 29.86 30.77 -27.54
CA SER A 45 30.76 29.65 -27.25
C SER A 45 31.81 29.96 -26.18
N SER A 46 32.24 31.22 -26.09
CA SER A 46 33.19 31.69 -25.07
C SER A 46 32.55 32.04 -23.73
N GLU A 47 31.21 31.96 -23.61
CA GLU A 47 30.46 32.49 -22.46
C GLU A 47 30.91 33.90 -22.04
N TYR A 48 31.06 34.80 -23.01
CA TYR A 48 31.65 36.13 -22.78
C TYR A 48 30.89 36.92 -21.68
N ASN A 49 31.62 37.65 -20.84
CA ASN A 49 31.07 38.24 -19.61
C ASN A 49 30.77 39.75 -19.67
N ASP A 50 31.30 40.50 -20.65
CA ASP A 50 31.02 41.94 -20.74
C ASP A 50 29.60 42.23 -21.24
N PHE A 51 28.71 42.56 -20.30
CA PHE A 51 27.31 42.87 -20.60
C PHE A 51 27.11 44.08 -21.52
N LYS A 52 28.01 45.07 -21.51
CA LYS A 52 27.89 46.26 -22.36
C LYS A 52 28.05 45.86 -23.82
N LEU A 53 29.03 45.02 -24.13
CA LEU A 53 29.24 44.47 -25.47
C LEU A 53 28.12 43.54 -25.91
N ILE A 54 27.67 42.63 -25.05
CA ILE A 54 26.55 41.73 -25.37
C ILE A 54 25.30 42.54 -25.73
N LYS A 55 25.04 43.63 -25.01
CA LYS A 55 23.92 44.54 -25.28
C LYS A 55 24.07 45.26 -26.62
N THR A 56 25.26 45.81 -26.91
CA THR A 56 25.56 46.46 -28.19
C THR A 56 25.38 45.49 -29.35
N GLN A 57 25.91 44.27 -29.22
CA GLN A 57 25.76 43.25 -30.24
C GLN A 57 24.30 42.79 -30.38
N LEU A 58 23.50 42.74 -29.31
CA LEU A 58 22.06 42.43 -29.45
C LEU A 58 21.33 43.49 -30.29
N THR A 59 21.65 44.77 -30.10
CA THR A 59 21.06 45.84 -30.93
C THR A 59 21.42 45.65 -32.39
N THR A 60 22.68 45.35 -32.68
CA THR A 60 23.21 45.03 -34.02
C THR A 60 22.46 43.84 -34.65
N THR A 61 22.39 42.71 -33.94
CA THR A 61 21.70 41.47 -34.38
C THR A 61 20.19 41.70 -34.59
N LYS A 62 19.55 42.53 -33.76
CA LYS A 62 18.12 42.89 -33.91
C LYS A 62 17.86 43.73 -35.15
N THR A 63 18.75 44.66 -35.48
CA THR A 63 18.63 45.51 -36.68
C THR A 63 18.78 44.66 -37.94
N LEU A 64 19.77 43.76 -38.00
CA LEU A 64 19.96 42.83 -39.12
C LEU A 64 18.79 41.86 -39.30
N TYR A 65 18.21 41.36 -38.19
CA TYR A 65 16.98 40.57 -38.24
C TYR A 65 15.79 41.36 -38.79
N LYS A 66 15.56 42.59 -38.31
CA LYS A 66 14.47 43.46 -38.79
C LYS A 66 14.60 43.81 -40.26
N ASN A 67 15.83 43.89 -40.78
CA ASN A 67 16.11 44.16 -42.18
C ASN A 67 15.98 42.90 -43.07
N GLY A 68 15.56 41.75 -42.52
CA GLY A 68 15.35 40.50 -43.27
C GLY A 68 16.63 39.73 -43.62
N VAL A 69 17.77 40.13 -43.04
CA VAL A 69 19.10 39.65 -43.43
C VAL A 69 19.55 38.47 -42.56
N LEU A 70 19.28 38.56 -41.26
CA LEU A 70 19.61 37.50 -40.31
C LEU A 70 18.40 36.59 -40.11
N SER A 71 18.64 35.28 -40.03
CA SER A 71 17.56 34.31 -39.77
C SER A 71 16.90 34.55 -38.39
N ASP A 72 15.60 34.23 -38.29
CA ASP A 72 14.88 34.25 -37.01
C ASP A 72 15.52 33.29 -35.98
N LEU A 73 16.09 32.17 -36.44
CA LEU A 73 16.74 31.18 -35.60
C LEU A 73 18.02 31.75 -34.94
N ASP A 74 18.87 32.43 -35.71
CA ASP A 74 20.08 33.07 -35.21
C ASP A 74 19.76 34.22 -34.24
N TYR A 75 18.77 35.04 -34.58
CA TYR A 75 18.30 36.10 -33.70
C TYR A 75 17.77 35.53 -32.37
N LYS A 76 16.93 34.50 -32.41
CA LYS A 76 16.39 33.84 -31.21
C LYS A 76 17.50 33.23 -30.36
N LYS A 77 18.50 32.58 -30.98
CA LYS A 77 19.66 31.99 -30.30
C LYS A 77 20.45 33.06 -29.54
N TYR A 78 20.81 34.16 -30.19
CA TYR A 78 21.56 35.25 -29.55
C TYR A 78 20.72 36.03 -28.52
N LYS A 79 19.44 36.26 -28.78
CA LYS A 79 18.50 36.87 -27.82
C LYS A 79 18.38 36.04 -26.54
N LYS A 80 18.36 34.71 -26.67
CA LYS A 80 18.35 33.80 -25.52
C LYS A 80 19.64 33.95 -24.70
N PHE A 81 20.81 33.96 -25.35
CA PHE A 81 22.10 34.21 -24.69
C PHE A 81 22.12 35.55 -23.92
N TYR A 82 21.69 36.65 -24.56
CA TYR A 82 21.58 37.96 -23.91
C TYR A 82 20.67 37.91 -22.66
N ASN A 83 19.50 37.26 -22.77
CA ASN A 83 18.56 37.18 -21.65
C ASN A 83 19.15 36.42 -20.45
N ILE A 84 19.94 35.36 -20.71
CA ILE A 84 20.65 34.60 -19.68
C ILE A 84 21.74 35.48 -19.04
N ALA A 85 22.56 36.17 -19.84
CA ALA A 85 23.59 37.09 -19.33
C ALA A 85 22.99 38.23 -18.48
N ASN A 86 21.85 38.80 -18.90
CA ASN A 86 21.15 39.82 -18.12
C ASN A 86 20.61 39.27 -16.79
N LEU A 87 20.10 38.04 -16.79
CA LEU A 87 19.64 37.38 -15.57
C LEU A 87 20.80 37.13 -14.59
N LYS A 88 21.91 36.57 -15.08
CA LYS A 88 23.16 36.39 -14.31
C LYS A 88 23.59 37.70 -13.65
N ARG A 89 23.67 38.79 -14.42
CA ARG A 89 24.01 40.13 -13.92
C ARG A 89 23.03 40.64 -12.86
N LYS A 90 21.72 40.48 -13.06
CA LYS A 90 20.71 40.92 -12.09
C LYS A 90 20.81 40.16 -10.77
N ILE A 91 21.02 38.85 -10.81
CA ILE A 91 21.23 38.03 -9.60
C ILE A 91 22.40 38.59 -8.79
N ASP A 92 23.51 38.90 -9.45
CA ASP A 92 24.72 39.39 -8.79
C ASP A 92 24.53 40.77 -8.15
N ILE A 93 23.81 41.66 -8.84
CA ILE A 93 23.44 42.99 -8.32
C ILE A 93 22.54 42.83 -7.09
N TYR A 94 21.51 41.99 -7.15
CA TYR A 94 20.58 41.82 -6.04
C TYR A 94 21.24 41.17 -4.82
N ILE A 95 22.11 40.17 -5.01
CA ILE A 95 22.89 39.59 -3.90
C ILE A 95 23.71 40.69 -3.21
N LYS A 96 24.51 41.46 -3.97
CA LYS A 96 25.34 42.54 -3.39
C LYS A 96 24.48 43.59 -2.66
N TYR A 97 23.36 43.97 -3.25
CA TYR A 97 22.46 44.98 -2.68
C TYR A 97 21.85 44.53 -1.35
N PHE A 98 21.21 43.35 -1.31
CA PHE A 98 20.54 42.89 -0.09
C PHE A 98 21.51 42.39 0.98
N SER A 99 22.72 41.93 0.62
CA SER A 99 23.76 41.59 1.60
C SER A 99 24.23 42.78 2.44
N SER A 100 24.04 44.02 1.97
CA SER A 100 24.39 45.23 2.73
C SER A 100 23.35 45.65 3.77
N GLY A 101 22.25 44.89 3.92
CA GLY A 101 21.27 45.08 5.01
C GLY A 101 20.10 46.02 4.71
N TYR A 102 19.99 46.56 3.48
CA TYR A 102 18.87 47.42 3.08
C TYR A 102 17.54 46.67 3.04
N LYS A 103 16.50 47.29 3.63
CA LYS A 103 15.11 46.78 3.69
C LYS A 103 14.21 47.55 2.72
N ASP A 104 14.51 47.48 1.42
CA ASP A 104 13.73 48.16 0.36
C ASP A 104 12.65 47.20 -0.21
N SER A 105 11.38 47.55 0.00
CA SER A 105 10.22 46.74 -0.40
C SER A 105 10.03 46.70 -1.93
N GLU A 106 10.30 47.80 -2.64
CA GLU A 106 10.19 47.88 -4.10
C GLU A 106 11.28 47.05 -4.77
N LYS A 107 12.53 47.17 -4.30
CA LYS A 107 13.64 46.37 -4.84
C LYS A 107 13.41 44.88 -4.59
N LEU A 108 12.88 44.51 -3.42
CA LEU A 108 12.49 43.12 -3.12
C LEU A 108 11.41 42.64 -4.10
N PHE A 109 10.38 43.45 -4.34
CA PHE A 109 9.35 43.14 -5.34
C PHE A 109 9.97 42.91 -6.73
N PHE A 110 10.84 43.80 -7.20
CA PHE A 110 11.50 43.65 -8.50
C PHE A 110 12.41 42.42 -8.59
N ALA A 111 13.10 42.05 -7.50
CA ALA A 111 13.91 40.84 -7.44
C ALA A 111 13.03 39.58 -7.54
N ILE A 112 11.96 39.51 -6.74
CA ILE A 112 10.98 38.41 -6.76
C ILE A 112 10.34 38.29 -8.15
N ASP A 113 9.91 39.40 -8.76
CA ASP A 113 9.31 39.40 -10.10
C ASP A 113 10.31 39.00 -11.19
N THR A 114 11.58 39.41 -11.07
CA THR A 114 12.64 39.00 -12.00
C THR A 114 12.82 37.48 -12.00
N ILE A 115 12.91 36.85 -10.83
CA ILE A 115 13.03 35.40 -10.71
C ILE A 115 11.75 34.71 -11.20
N LYS A 116 10.57 35.22 -10.82
CA LYS A 116 9.28 34.71 -11.29
C LYS A 116 9.18 34.70 -12.82
N LYS A 117 9.56 35.80 -13.48
CA LYS A 117 9.61 35.92 -14.94
C LYS A 117 10.64 34.95 -15.55
N ALA A 118 11.80 34.80 -14.91
CA ALA A 118 12.82 33.85 -15.36
C ALA A 118 12.32 32.38 -15.31
N CYS A 119 11.58 31.98 -14.26
CA CYS A 119 10.92 30.67 -14.22
C CYS A 119 9.86 30.52 -15.34
N SER A 120 9.03 31.55 -15.54
CA SER A 120 7.97 31.52 -16.57
C SER A 120 8.52 31.41 -17.99
N ASN A 121 9.62 32.12 -18.27
CA ASN A 121 10.27 32.12 -19.58
C ASN A 121 11.27 30.97 -19.76
N LYS A 122 11.33 30.02 -18.81
CA LYS A 122 12.27 28.87 -18.78
C LYS A 122 13.77 29.24 -18.79
N LEU A 123 14.13 30.52 -18.64
CA LEU A 123 15.52 31.00 -18.64
C LEU A 123 16.35 30.39 -17.51
N ILE A 124 15.71 30.08 -16.37
CA ILE A 124 16.37 29.41 -15.23
C ILE A 124 16.92 28.04 -15.64
N LEU A 125 16.26 27.34 -16.57
CA LEU A 125 16.68 26.00 -16.98
C LEU A 125 17.97 25.99 -17.82
N ASP A 126 18.42 27.17 -18.27
CA ASP A 126 19.62 27.35 -19.07
C ASP A 126 20.80 27.90 -18.24
N LEU A 127 20.63 28.13 -16.95
CA LEU A 127 21.71 28.60 -16.07
C LEU A 127 22.76 27.49 -15.80
N SER A 128 24.01 27.90 -15.61
CA SER A 128 25.10 27.03 -15.14
C SER A 128 24.85 26.59 -13.69
N GLU A 129 25.47 25.49 -13.28
CA GLU A 129 25.32 24.96 -11.90
C GLU A 129 25.75 26.00 -10.85
N THR A 130 26.81 26.76 -11.13
CA THR A 130 27.29 27.86 -10.29
C THR A 130 26.23 28.94 -10.08
N TYR A 131 25.50 29.33 -11.13
CA TYR A 131 24.45 30.34 -11.02
C TYR A 131 23.16 29.80 -10.39
N ILE A 132 22.86 28.50 -10.51
CA ILE A 132 21.78 27.88 -9.74
C ILE A 132 22.06 27.99 -8.23
N SER A 133 23.30 27.73 -7.80
CA SER A 133 23.71 27.95 -6.40
C SER A 133 23.52 29.41 -5.95
N ARG A 134 23.88 30.38 -6.80
CA ARG A 134 23.65 31.82 -6.50
C ARG A 134 22.17 32.19 -6.43
N VAL A 135 21.31 31.56 -7.21
CA VAL A 135 19.84 31.73 -7.06
C VAL A 135 19.40 31.28 -5.66
N ASN A 136 19.90 30.15 -5.16
CA ASN A 136 19.59 29.69 -3.81
C ASN A 136 20.06 30.70 -2.75
N THR A 137 21.27 31.23 -2.89
CA THR A 137 21.79 32.30 -2.01
C THR A 137 20.91 33.54 -2.03
N LEU A 138 20.52 34.02 -3.21
CA LEU A 138 19.64 35.17 -3.35
C LEU A 138 18.28 34.93 -2.69
N MET A 139 17.68 33.75 -2.89
CA MET A 139 16.40 33.41 -2.27
C MET A 139 16.49 33.41 -0.74
N ASN A 140 17.56 32.86 -0.15
CA ASN A 140 17.76 32.85 1.30
C ASN A 140 17.99 34.26 1.86
N ILE A 141 18.72 35.13 1.14
CA ILE A 141 18.90 36.53 1.52
C ILE A 141 17.55 37.26 1.51
N MET A 142 16.77 37.10 0.43
CA MET A 142 15.44 37.74 0.33
C MET A 142 14.50 37.27 1.45
N ASP A 143 14.53 35.97 1.78
CA ASP A 143 13.75 35.40 2.89
C ASP A 143 14.14 36.05 4.23
N SER A 144 15.45 36.11 4.53
CA SER A 144 15.96 36.72 5.76
C SER A 144 15.63 38.22 5.86
N CYS A 145 15.67 38.95 4.74
CA CYS A 145 15.28 40.36 4.69
C CYS A 145 13.81 40.56 5.07
N ILE A 146 12.91 39.69 4.59
CA ILE A 146 11.48 39.73 4.94
C ILE A 146 11.28 39.32 6.39
N GLU A 147 11.90 38.23 6.84
CA GLU A 147 11.76 37.72 8.21
C GLU A 147 12.21 38.74 9.27
N LYS A 148 13.24 39.54 9.00
CA LYS A 148 13.76 40.55 9.93
C LYS A 148 12.97 41.88 9.92
N SER A 149 11.86 41.97 9.19
CA SER A 149 11.06 43.19 9.09
C SER A 149 9.58 42.90 9.30
N SER A 150 9.04 43.35 10.44
CA SER A 150 7.63 43.18 10.79
C SER A 150 6.67 43.83 9.77
N GLU A 151 7.10 44.92 9.11
CA GLU A 151 6.33 45.60 8.07
C GLU A 151 6.29 44.78 6.77
N LEU A 152 7.42 44.20 6.36
CA LEU A 152 7.48 43.35 5.16
C LEU A 152 6.76 42.02 5.35
N GLN A 153 6.77 41.46 6.57
CA GLN A 153 6.00 40.25 6.90
C GLN A 153 4.49 40.43 6.71
N LYS A 154 3.97 41.64 6.99
CA LYS A 154 2.55 41.98 6.78
C LYS A 154 2.21 42.25 5.31
N SER A 155 3.22 42.45 4.45
CA SER A 155 3.02 42.73 3.03
C SER A 155 2.74 41.46 2.20
N ASN A 156 2.18 41.64 1.00
CA ASN A 156 1.96 40.53 0.04
C ASN A 156 3.28 39.93 -0.51
N LEU A 157 4.45 40.48 -0.17
CA LEU A 157 5.75 40.02 -0.67
C LEU A 157 6.07 38.60 -0.22
N ILE A 158 5.75 38.23 1.02
CA ILE A 158 5.99 36.88 1.53
C ILE A 158 5.19 35.83 0.74
N HIS A 159 3.95 36.16 0.38
CA HIS A 159 3.12 35.28 -0.43
C HIS A 159 3.66 35.15 -1.87
N GLN A 160 4.14 36.25 -2.46
CA GLN A 160 4.78 36.23 -3.77
C GLN A 160 6.09 35.43 -3.76
N LEU A 161 6.93 35.61 -2.74
CA LEU A 161 8.16 34.83 -2.56
C LEU A 161 7.85 33.34 -2.45
N ASN A 162 6.87 32.96 -1.63
CA ASN A 162 6.44 31.56 -1.48
C ASN A 162 5.90 30.95 -2.79
N LYS A 163 5.21 31.75 -3.64
CA LYS A 163 4.84 31.30 -5.00
C LYS A 163 6.07 31.04 -5.87
N VAL A 164 7.10 31.90 -5.78
CA VAL A 164 8.37 31.73 -6.50
C VAL A 164 9.13 30.50 -5.99
N LYS A 165 9.29 30.32 -4.67
CA LYS A 165 9.91 29.12 -4.06
C LYS A 165 9.26 27.84 -4.56
N ASN A 166 7.92 27.79 -4.58
CA ASN A 166 7.17 26.63 -5.11
C ASN A 166 7.44 26.36 -6.60
N LYS A 167 7.64 27.40 -7.41
CA LYS A 167 7.95 27.25 -8.84
C LYS A 167 9.40 26.81 -9.04
N LEU A 168 10.35 27.42 -8.32
CA LEU A 168 11.76 27.02 -8.32
C LEU A 168 11.94 25.57 -7.85
N SER A 169 11.20 25.13 -6.83
CA SER A 169 11.20 23.74 -6.39
C SER A 169 10.88 22.78 -7.55
N LYS A 170 9.88 23.10 -8.40
CA LYS A 170 9.54 22.29 -9.58
C LYS A 170 10.58 22.37 -10.70
N ASP A 171 11.15 23.54 -10.93
CA ASP A 171 12.02 23.78 -12.07
C ASP A 171 13.46 23.33 -11.80
N ILE A 172 14.01 23.57 -10.59
CA ILE A 172 15.41 23.34 -10.20
C ILE A 172 15.60 22.60 -8.86
N ALA A 173 14.56 21.98 -8.29
CA ALA A 173 14.64 21.32 -6.97
C ALA A 173 15.07 22.25 -5.82
N TYR A 174 14.76 23.56 -5.92
CA TYR A 174 15.07 24.52 -4.86
C TYR A 174 14.51 24.10 -3.49
N ASN A 175 15.36 24.24 -2.48
CA ASN A 175 15.05 24.00 -1.08
C ASN A 175 15.78 25.00 -0.18
N ASN A 176 15.16 25.42 0.93
CA ASN A 176 15.72 26.41 1.85
C ASN A 176 16.70 25.80 2.86
N LEU A 177 16.48 24.55 3.29
CA LEU A 177 17.20 23.93 4.41
C LEU A 177 17.98 22.67 4.01
N LEU A 178 17.47 21.93 3.03
CA LEU A 178 18.09 20.72 2.52
C LEU A 178 19.28 21.10 1.64
N GLN A 179 20.48 20.69 2.02
CA GLN A 179 21.71 20.94 1.27
C GLN A 179 21.92 19.87 0.21
N GLU A 180 21.80 18.60 0.62
CA GLU A 180 21.98 17.44 -0.25
C GLU A 180 20.89 16.40 0.04
N GLN A 181 20.47 15.71 -1.00
CA GLN A 181 19.58 14.56 -0.89
C GLN A 181 20.06 13.46 -1.82
N ASP A 182 20.34 12.30 -1.27
CA ASP A 182 20.71 11.10 -2.01
C ASP A 182 19.61 10.05 -1.88
N ILE A 183 19.07 9.63 -3.01
CA ILE A 183 18.00 8.64 -3.16
C ILE A 183 18.61 7.46 -3.89
N ILE A 184 18.87 6.40 -3.13
CA ILE A 184 19.45 5.16 -3.62
C ILE A 184 18.34 4.11 -3.64
N ILE A 185 18.16 3.47 -4.79
CA ILE A 185 17.23 2.34 -4.91
C ILE A 185 17.98 1.13 -5.44
N ASN A 186 18.04 0.06 -4.65
CA ASN A 186 18.60 -1.22 -5.08
C ASN A 186 17.46 -2.16 -5.47
N ILE A 187 17.53 -2.73 -6.66
CA ILE A 187 16.55 -3.70 -7.15
C ILE A 187 17.24 -5.06 -7.31
N LYS A 188 16.65 -6.10 -6.72
CA LYS A 188 17.05 -7.51 -6.88
C LYS A 188 15.85 -8.38 -7.24
N PRO A 189 16.00 -9.36 -8.15
CA PRO A 189 14.97 -10.37 -8.35
C PRO A 189 14.84 -11.28 -7.11
N ILE A 190 13.64 -11.81 -6.89
CA ILE A 190 13.38 -12.85 -5.90
C ILE A 190 13.24 -14.18 -6.64
N SER A 191 13.94 -15.20 -6.14
CA SER A 191 13.96 -16.56 -6.68
C SER A 191 12.64 -17.30 -6.47
N GLN A 192 12.55 -18.49 -7.06
CA GLN A 192 11.43 -19.41 -6.82
C GLN A 192 11.35 -19.86 -5.35
N ASP A 193 12.49 -19.94 -4.66
CA ASP A 193 12.57 -20.35 -3.24
C ASP A 193 12.37 -19.16 -2.26
N PHE A 194 11.85 -18.04 -2.76
CA PHE A 194 11.68 -16.80 -1.99
C PHE A 194 12.98 -16.32 -1.32
N SER A 195 14.11 -16.47 -2.00
CA SER A 195 15.40 -15.88 -1.61
C SER A 195 15.77 -14.73 -2.55
N THR A 196 16.57 -13.77 -2.08
CA THR A 196 17.09 -12.72 -2.96
C THR A 196 18.14 -13.30 -3.89
N GLU A 197 17.97 -13.10 -5.20
CA GLU A 197 18.98 -13.44 -6.18
C GLU A 197 19.92 -12.27 -6.44
N ASP A 198 21.21 -12.58 -6.50
CA ASP A 198 22.20 -11.67 -7.04
C ASP A 198 22.07 -11.59 -8.56
N ILE A 199 22.12 -10.38 -9.11
CA ILE A 199 22.10 -10.18 -10.56
C ILE A 199 23.46 -10.58 -11.14
N SER A 200 23.45 -11.58 -12.03
CA SER A 200 24.61 -11.96 -12.83
C SER A 200 24.74 -11.05 -14.05
N PHE A 201 25.46 -9.94 -13.89
CA PHE A 201 25.78 -9.05 -15.01
C PHE A 201 26.73 -9.77 -15.97
N HIS A 202 26.39 -9.85 -17.26
CA HIS A 202 27.27 -10.41 -18.28
C HIS A 202 28.36 -9.40 -18.67
N SER A 203 28.00 -8.11 -18.75
CA SER A 203 28.95 -7.03 -19.09
C SER A 203 29.92 -6.74 -17.95
N SER A 204 31.22 -6.81 -18.22
CA SER A 204 32.33 -6.37 -17.37
C SER A 204 32.15 -4.92 -16.90
N LYS A 205 31.67 -4.03 -17.76
CA LYS A 205 31.35 -2.65 -17.37
C LYS A 205 30.19 -2.58 -16.39
N HIS A 206 29.14 -3.37 -16.59
CA HIS A 206 28.07 -3.46 -15.59
C HIS A 206 28.55 -4.08 -14.28
N LYS A 207 29.44 -5.08 -14.30
CA LYS A 207 30.07 -5.61 -13.07
C LYS A 207 30.86 -4.55 -12.31
N GLU A 208 31.56 -3.66 -13.02
CA GLU A 208 32.29 -2.53 -12.42
C GLU A 208 31.35 -1.50 -11.78
N ILE A 209 30.24 -1.17 -12.46
CA ILE A 209 29.25 -0.18 -12.02
C ILE A 209 28.39 -0.73 -10.87
N PHE A 210 27.87 -1.95 -11.02
CA PHE A 210 26.90 -2.58 -10.11
C PHE A 210 27.56 -3.62 -9.20
N LYS A 211 28.55 -3.18 -8.42
CA LYS A 211 29.37 -4.05 -7.55
C LYS A 211 28.58 -4.88 -6.54
N GLN A 212 27.40 -4.40 -6.13
CA GLN A 212 26.54 -5.07 -5.14
C GLN A 212 25.66 -6.18 -5.75
N LYS A 213 25.88 -6.51 -7.04
CA LYS A 213 25.07 -7.49 -7.79
C LYS A 213 23.56 -7.18 -7.69
N SER A 214 23.24 -5.90 -7.70
CA SER A 214 21.90 -5.32 -7.70
C SER A 214 21.85 -4.21 -8.73
N LEU A 215 20.66 -3.92 -9.26
CA LEU A 215 20.47 -2.72 -10.06
C LEU A 215 20.35 -1.53 -9.12
N ALA A 216 21.47 -0.83 -8.91
CA ALA A 216 21.55 0.35 -8.08
C ALA A 216 21.18 1.61 -8.90
N LEU A 217 20.04 2.21 -8.57
CA LEU A 217 19.56 3.45 -9.17
C LEU A 217 19.97 4.64 -8.29
N ASN A 218 20.73 5.56 -8.87
CA ASN A 218 20.99 6.88 -8.29
C ASN A 218 19.87 7.89 -8.60
N ASN A 219 19.98 9.10 -8.03
CA ASN A 219 19.05 10.21 -8.24
C ASN A 219 18.63 10.45 -9.70
N LEU A 220 19.58 10.44 -10.64
CA LEU A 220 19.27 10.74 -12.04
C LEU A 220 18.48 9.63 -12.73
N HIS A 221 18.53 8.39 -12.27
CA HIS A 221 17.64 7.35 -12.81
C HIS A 221 16.19 7.60 -12.43
N ILE A 222 15.95 8.11 -11.23
CA ILE A 222 14.61 8.20 -10.62
C ILE A 222 13.87 9.41 -11.18
N GLN A 223 12.88 9.17 -12.03
CA GLN A 223 12.00 10.22 -12.55
C GLN A 223 10.96 10.64 -11.50
N SER A 224 10.32 9.67 -10.84
CA SER A 224 9.39 9.91 -9.75
C SER A 224 9.26 8.72 -8.81
N LEU A 225 9.20 8.99 -7.52
CA LEU A 225 8.98 8.01 -6.46
C LEU A 225 7.84 8.50 -5.56
N ASN A 226 6.79 7.67 -5.43
CA ASN A 226 5.69 7.91 -4.52
C ASN A 226 5.62 6.79 -3.50
N ILE A 227 5.69 7.12 -2.21
CA ILE A 227 5.60 6.17 -1.10
C ILE A 227 4.44 6.60 -0.20
N LYS A 228 3.57 5.68 0.16
CA LYS A 228 2.54 5.84 1.20
C LYS A 228 2.80 4.80 2.26
N GLU A 229 3.18 5.27 3.44
CA GLU A 229 3.49 4.41 4.58
C GLU A 229 2.40 4.57 5.63
N TYR A 230 1.88 3.43 6.07
CA TYR A 230 0.94 3.27 7.16
C TYR A 230 1.64 2.55 8.32
N ILE A 231 0.99 2.45 9.48
CA ILE A 231 1.51 1.65 10.60
C ILE A 231 1.78 0.20 10.16
N TYR A 232 0.83 -0.40 9.43
CA TYR A 232 0.85 -1.81 9.05
C TYR A 232 1.67 -2.15 7.79
N GLY A 233 2.05 -1.17 6.96
CA GLY A 233 2.64 -1.47 5.66
C GLY A 233 2.83 -0.27 4.72
N ILE A 234 3.23 -0.56 3.49
CA ILE A 234 3.68 0.43 2.50
C ILE A 234 2.99 0.15 1.16
N ASP A 235 2.56 1.21 0.48
CA ASP A 235 2.11 1.17 -0.91
C ASP A 235 2.81 2.27 -1.72
N GLY A 236 3.14 2.00 -2.98
CA GLY A 236 3.73 3.07 -3.80
C GLY A 236 3.99 2.74 -5.26
N THR A 237 4.64 3.69 -5.93
CA THR A 237 5.04 3.58 -7.34
C THR A 237 6.42 4.16 -7.54
N LEU A 238 7.27 3.45 -8.26
CA LEU A 238 8.57 3.92 -8.72
C LEU A 238 8.54 4.06 -10.24
N THR A 239 9.05 5.18 -10.75
CA THR A 239 9.27 5.40 -12.17
C THR A 239 10.71 5.84 -12.37
N PHE A 240 11.45 5.04 -13.13
CA PHE A 240 12.87 5.27 -13.38
C PHE A 240 13.21 5.07 -14.85
N GLN A 241 14.41 5.49 -15.22
CA GLN A 241 14.95 5.40 -16.57
C GLN A 241 16.31 4.70 -16.54
N LEU A 242 16.61 3.98 -17.62
CA LEU A 242 17.91 3.40 -17.92
C LEU A 242 18.29 3.80 -19.35
N ALA A 243 19.57 4.04 -19.63
CA ALA A 243 20.05 4.38 -20.97
C ALA A 243 20.94 3.28 -21.56
N TYR A 244 20.41 2.54 -22.54
CA TYR A 244 21.08 1.44 -23.25
C TYR A 244 20.43 1.12 -24.63
N PRO A 245 21.19 0.71 -25.65
CA PRO A 245 20.76 0.79 -27.06
C PRO A 245 19.74 -0.29 -27.50
N LYS A 246 19.84 -1.54 -27.01
CA LYS A 246 18.94 -2.70 -27.29
C LYS A 246 18.49 -3.36 -25.99
N ASN A 247 17.55 -4.31 -25.94
CA ASN A 247 17.28 -5.05 -24.69
C ASN A 247 18.54 -5.83 -24.29
N HIS A 248 19.20 -5.41 -23.21
CA HIS A 248 20.43 -6.02 -22.73
C HIS A 248 20.06 -7.13 -21.74
N LYS A 249 20.66 -8.31 -21.88
CA LYS A 249 20.32 -9.50 -21.07
C LYS A 249 20.34 -9.24 -19.56
N ASP A 250 21.31 -8.45 -19.10
CA ASP A 250 21.41 -8.00 -17.69
C ASP A 250 20.17 -7.31 -17.12
N PHE A 251 19.24 -6.86 -17.96
CA PHE A 251 17.98 -6.20 -17.55
C PHE A 251 16.73 -7.01 -17.91
N ASP A 252 16.87 -8.26 -18.37
CA ASP A 252 15.73 -9.10 -18.76
C ASP A 252 14.78 -9.36 -17.58
N PHE A 253 15.29 -9.37 -16.35
CA PHE A 253 14.49 -9.47 -15.13
C PHE A 253 13.46 -8.32 -14.97
N LEU A 254 13.68 -7.17 -15.61
CA LEU A 254 12.71 -6.06 -15.66
C LEU A 254 11.67 -6.22 -16.78
N LEU A 255 11.83 -7.22 -17.65
CA LEU A 255 10.96 -7.50 -18.78
C LEU A 255 10.11 -8.76 -18.56
N THR A 256 10.48 -9.60 -17.59
CA THR A 256 9.69 -10.77 -17.17
C THR A 256 8.43 -10.31 -16.42
N PRO A 257 7.22 -10.56 -16.94
CA PRO A 257 6.00 -10.23 -16.22
C PRO A 257 5.90 -11.09 -14.95
N LEU A 258 5.31 -10.52 -13.89
CA LEU A 258 5.06 -11.18 -12.60
C LEU A 258 6.31 -11.64 -11.82
N GLN A 259 7.52 -11.36 -12.27
CA GLN A 259 8.72 -11.59 -11.46
C GLN A 259 8.73 -10.63 -10.26
N PRO A 260 8.72 -11.13 -9.02
CA PRO A 260 8.78 -10.26 -7.84
C PRO A 260 10.18 -9.66 -7.70
N LEU A 261 10.23 -8.34 -7.48
CA LEU A 261 11.47 -7.60 -7.31
C LEU A 261 11.54 -7.04 -5.90
N LEU A 262 12.58 -7.39 -5.14
CA LEU A 262 12.91 -6.72 -3.89
C LEU A 262 13.50 -5.34 -4.21
N ILE A 263 12.94 -4.30 -3.59
CA ILE A 263 13.34 -2.91 -3.77
C ILE A 263 13.71 -2.34 -2.41
N ASP A 264 15.00 -2.06 -2.21
CA ASP A 264 15.53 -1.34 -1.04
C ASP A 264 15.70 0.14 -1.40
N ILE A 265 14.92 1.00 -0.75
CA ILE A 265 14.86 2.44 -0.98
C ILE A 265 15.49 3.15 0.22
N GLN A 266 16.56 3.88 -0.02
CA GLN A 266 17.24 4.71 0.99
C GLN A 266 17.14 6.18 0.58
N ILE A 267 16.70 7.03 1.51
CA ILE A 267 16.64 8.48 1.35
C ILE A 267 17.51 9.08 2.45
N ASN A 268 18.60 9.72 2.04
CA ASN A 268 19.54 10.38 2.93
C ASN A 268 19.47 11.89 2.72
N ASP A 269 18.98 12.60 3.72
CA ASP A 269 18.83 14.05 3.71
C ASP A 269 19.93 14.68 4.57
N SER A 270 20.67 15.62 4.00
CA SER A 270 21.67 16.44 4.72
C SER A 270 21.17 17.88 4.82
N PHE A 271 21.02 18.36 6.05
CA PHE A 271 20.55 19.71 6.35
C PHE A 271 21.71 20.62 6.75
N ASN A 272 21.52 21.92 6.49
CA ASN A 272 22.44 22.97 6.94
C ASN A 272 21.66 24.00 7.75
N PHE A 273 21.88 24.04 9.06
CA PHE A 273 21.27 25.02 9.96
C PHE A 273 22.25 26.13 10.28
N PHE A 274 21.81 27.39 10.12
CA PHE A 274 22.56 28.54 10.59
C PHE A 274 22.21 28.81 12.05
N LYS A 275 22.98 28.29 13.02
CA LYS A 275 22.91 28.77 14.41
C LYS A 275 23.55 30.15 14.52
N LYS A 276 22.95 31.04 15.31
CA LYS A 276 23.68 32.19 15.87
C LYS A 276 24.81 31.62 16.73
N ASP A 277 26.05 31.96 16.38
CA ASP A 277 27.26 31.77 17.19
C ASP A 277 27.86 30.35 17.34
N SER A 278 27.59 29.38 16.45
CA SER A 278 28.31 28.09 16.46
C SER A 278 28.72 27.58 15.07
N LYS A 279 29.76 26.71 15.04
CA LYS A 279 30.19 25.95 13.86
C LYS A 279 28.97 25.26 13.20
N LYS A 280 29.02 25.09 11.87
CA LYS A 280 27.97 24.41 11.08
C LYS A 280 27.67 23.03 11.69
N ASP A 281 26.54 22.88 12.36
CA ASP A 281 26.03 21.57 12.75
C ASP A 281 25.43 20.92 11.50
N TYR A 282 26.16 19.97 10.91
CA TYR A 282 25.67 19.12 9.83
C TYR A 282 24.71 18.10 10.42
N HIS A 283 23.43 18.22 10.12
CA HIS A 283 22.42 17.27 10.57
C HIS A 283 22.04 16.33 9.42
N LYS A 284 21.97 15.03 9.68
CA LYS A 284 21.61 14.02 8.69
C LYS A 284 20.40 13.22 9.16
N ARG A 285 19.46 13.00 8.23
CA ARG A 285 18.31 12.11 8.44
C ARG A 285 18.35 11.02 7.40
N SER A 286 18.10 9.80 7.84
CA SER A 286 18.01 8.65 6.94
C SER A 286 16.63 8.02 7.05
N THR A 287 16.07 7.61 5.92
CA THR A 287 14.84 6.83 5.88
C THR A 287 15.05 5.67 4.92
N ARG A 288 14.70 4.46 5.38
CA ARG A 288 14.86 3.23 4.60
C ARG A 288 13.55 2.47 4.50
N PHE A 289 13.24 1.97 3.31
CA PHE A 289 12.07 1.14 3.05
C PHE A 289 12.48 -0.07 2.25
N MET A 290 11.91 -1.23 2.57
CA MET A 290 12.09 -2.42 1.78
C MET A 290 10.72 -2.96 1.38
N VAL A 291 10.52 -3.05 0.07
CA VAL A 291 9.21 -3.32 -0.55
C VAL A 291 9.40 -4.34 -1.67
N ILE A 292 8.32 -5.04 -2.03
CA ILE A 292 8.31 -5.92 -3.20
C ILE A 292 7.48 -5.25 -4.29
N GLY A 293 8.07 -5.14 -5.48
CA GLY A 293 7.44 -4.50 -6.63
C GLY A 293 7.38 -5.40 -7.85
N ASN A 294 6.34 -5.17 -8.65
CA ASN A 294 6.17 -5.81 -9.95
C ASN A 294 6.18 -4.75 -11.05
N VAL A 295 6.73 -5.12 -12.20
CA VAL A 295 6.71 -4.28 -13.40
C VAL A 295 5.27 -4.21 -13.93
N ILE A 296 4.74 -3.00 -14.11
CA ILE A 296 3.39 -2.79 -14.65
C ILE A 296 3.46 -2.45 -16.14
N ASP A 297 4.32 -1.49 -16.47
CA ASP A 297 4.44 -0.93 -17.81
C ASP A 297 5.94 -0.76 -18.13
N HIS A 298 6.33 -1.14 -19.34
CA HIS A 298 7.60 -0.75 -19.94
C HIS A 298 7.31 0.08 -21.19
N ILE A 299 7.93 1.25 -21.30
CA ILE A 299 7.74 2.13 -22.46
C ILE A 299 9.10 2.56 -22.97
N ASN A 300 9.38 2.26 -24.24
CA ASN A 300 10.53 2.84 -24.93
C ASN A 300 10.24 4.31 -25.24
N ILE A 301 10.97 5.24 -24.64
CA ILE A 301 10.79 6.66 -24.91
C ILE A 301 11.59 7.00 -26.16
N LYS A 302 10.89 7.18 -27.29
CA LYS A 302 11.50 7.85 -28.44
C LYS A 302 11.62 9.34 -28.11
N GLU A 303 12.83 9.87 -27.97
CA GLU A 303 13.02 11.33 -27.95
C GLU A 303 12.91 11.89 -29.37
N LYS A 304 12.21 13.02 -29.51
CA LYS A 304 12.34 13.91 -30.66
C LYS A 304 13.60 14.75 -30.43
N TYR A 305 14.76 14.30 -30.91
CA TYR A 305 15.90 15.20 -31.06
C TYR A 305 15.60 16.12 -32.26
N GLU A 306 15.43 17.41 -32.02
CA GLU A 306 15.48 18.40 -33.09
C GLU A 306 16.96 18.65 -33.47
N TYR A 307 17.33 18.06 -34.61
CA TYR A 307 18.41 18.38 -35.55
C TYR A 307 19.86 18.57 -35.06
N SER A 308 20.73 17.66 -35.50
CA SER A 308 22.08 17.98 -35.96
C SER A 308 22.07 18.07 -37.48
N ILE A 309 22.52 19.19 -38.04
CA ILE A 309 22.69 19.43 -39.49
C ILE A 309 23.85 18.63 -40.11
N TYR A 310 24.47 17.72 -39.35
CA TYR A 310 25.66 16.96 -39.76
C TYR A 310 25.51 15.44 -39.68
N SER A 311 24.32 14.88 -39.44
CA SER A 311 24.13 13.43 -39.57
C SER A 311 23.78 13.07 -41.01
N GLN A 312 24.80 12.89 -41.85
CA GLN A 312 24.69 11.95 -42.97
C GLN A 312 24.83 10.55 -42.36
N ASP A 313 23.70 9.95 -42.00
CA ASP A 313 23.42 8.51 -42.11
C ASP A 313 22.01 8.24 -41.59
N ASP A 314 21.21 7.58 -42.44
CA ASP A 314 19.79 7.24 -42.26
C ASP A 314 19.56 6.07 -41.28
N GLU A 315 20.20 6.10 -40.11
CA GLU A 315 19.77 5.28 -38.97
C GLU A 315 19.34 6.21 -37.84
N LYS A 316 18.02 6.28 -37.60
CA LYS A 316 17.44 7.00 -36.46
C LYS A 316 18.02 6.42 -35.16
N VAL A 317 19.12 6.98 -34.67
CA VAL A 317 19.72 6.64 -33.38
C VAL A 317 18.70 6.92 -32.29
N LEU A 318 17.98 5.89 -31.88
CA LEU A 318 17.13 5.92 -30.69
C LEU A 318 18.03 6.29 -29.52
N SER A 319 17.62 7.23 -28.67
CA SER A 319 18.38 7.69 -27.50
C SER A 319 18.80 6.57 -26.53
N GLY A 320 18.27 5.35 -26.70
CA GLY A 320 18.49 4.21 -25.80
C GLY A 320 17.82 4.40 -24.43
N VAL A 321 17.09 5.49 -24.19
CA VAL A 321 16.49 5.75 -22.87
C VAL A 321 15.15 5.04 -22.74
N LYS A 322 15.10 4.04 -21.86
CA LYS A 322 13.90 3.27 -21.56
C LYS A 322 13.34 3.65 -20.20
N LYS A 323 12.01 3.68 -20.10
CA LYS A 323 11.30 4.00 -18.87
C LYS A 323 10.60 2.78 -18.32
N PHE A 324 10.76 2.58 -17.02
CA PHE A 324 10.14 1.50 -16.26
C PHE A 324 9.22 2.07 -15.19
N LYS A 325 8.10 1.39 -14.96
CA LYS A 325 7.17 1.74 -13.90
C LYS A 325 6.85 0.50 -13.07
N LEU A 326 7.23 0.58 -11.80
CA LEU A 326 6.96 -0.45 -10.80
C LEU A 326 5.87 0.05 -9.85
N LYS A 327 4.95 -0.84 -9.49
CA LYS A 327 4.09 -0.65 -8.30
C LYS A 327 4.56 -1.64 -7.26
N PHE A 328 4.70 -1.14 -6.04
CA PHE A 328 5.21 -1.91 -4.93
C PHE A 328 4.27 -1.84 -3.74
N HIS A 329 4.33 -2.89 -2.95
CA HIS A 329 3.68 -3.01 -1.66
C HIS A 329 4.73 -3.49 -0.63
N ASP A 330 4.41 -3.41 0.66
CA ASP A 330 5.23 -4.07 1.66
C ASP A 330 5.33 -5.59 1.38
N PRO A 331 6.43 -6.27 1.78
CA PRO A 331 6.69 -7.64 1.36
C PRO A 331 5.57 -8.63 1.71
N LEU A 332 5.03 -8.57 2.93
CA LEU A 332 3.98 -9.47 3.41
C LEU A 332 2.72 -9.36 2.53
N LYS A 333 2.26 -8.13 2.28
CA LYS A 333 1.11 -7.87 1.41
C LYS A 333 1.38 -8.30 -0.03
N SER A 334 2.58 -8.07 -0.56
CA SER A 334 2.91 -8.41 -1.94
C SER A 334 2.81 -9.91 -2.21
N LEU A 335 3.33 -10.72 -1.29
CA LEU A 335 3.40 -12.17 -1.41
C LEU A 335 2.04 -12.81 -1.11
N TRP A 336 1.43 -12.50 0.04
CA TRP A 336 0.14 -13.13 0.44
C TRP A 336 -1.07 -12.65 -0.37
N LYS A 337 -0.97 -11.55 -1.09
CA LYS A 337 -2.05 -11.12 -2.00
C LYS A 337 -2.23 -12.05 -3.20
N LEU A 338 -1.18 -12.77 -3.60
CA LEU A 338 -1.23 -13.76 -4.68
C LEU A 338 -1.49 -15.19 -4.17
N HIS A 339 -1.58 -15.37 -2.85
CA HIS A 339 -1.83 -16.66 -2.22
C HIS A 339 -3.31 -16.82 -1.85
N GLN A 340 -3.94 -17.90 -2.30
CA GLN A 340 -5.39 -18.15 -2.13
C GLN A 340 -5.68 -19.60 -1.69
N PRO A 341 -5.20 -20.04 -0.51
CA PRO A 341 -5.50 -21.36 0.02
C PRO A 341 -6.92 -21.39 0.62
N THR A 342 -7.60 -22.53 0.51
CA THR A 342 -8.85 -22.79 1.24
C THR A 342 -8.78 -24.22 1.75
N TYR A 343 -8.82 -24.38 3.07
CA TYR A 343 -8.66 -25.66 3.75
C TYR A 343 -9.20 -25.58 5.19
N ILE A 344 -9.21 -26.71 5.89
CA ILE A 344 -9.60 -26.79 7.31
C ILE A 344 -8.39 -27.23 8.15
N ASP A 345 -8.14 -26.51 9.25
CA ASP A 345 -7.18 -26.91 10.28
C ASP A 345 -7.93 -27.23 11.57
N ILE A 346 -7.44 -28.22 12.32
CA ILE A 346 -8.05 -28.73 13.56
C ILE A 346 -7.05 -28.50 14.70
N ASN A 347 -7.54 -28.03 15.85
CA ASN A 347 -6.76 -27.79 17.07
C ASN A 347 -5.54 -26.85 16.94
N LYS A 348 -5.58 -25.90 15.99
CA LYS A 348 -4.52 -24.90 15.79
C LYS A 348 -4.90 -23.52 16.31
N SER A 349 -3.90 -22.76 16.72
CA SER A 349 -4.05 -21.34 16.98
C SER A 349 -3.95 -20.53 15.67
N LEU A 350 -4.40 -19.27 15.70
CA LEU A 350 -4.23 -18.36 14.56
C LEU A 350 -2.75 -18.11 14.24
N ASP A 351 -1.91 -18.03 15.27
CA ASP A 351 -0.46 -17.86 15.10
C ASP A 351 0.18 -19.05 14.38
N ASP A 352 -0.21 -20.28 14.72
CA ASP A 352 0.26 -21.49 14.05
C ASP A 352 -0.16 -21.49 12.57
N ILE A 353 -1.42 -21.10 12.28
CA ILE A 353 -1.94 -21.00 10.92
C ILE A 353 -1.16 -19.96 10.11
N PHE A 354 -0.85 -18.80 10.68
CA PHE A 354 -0.07 -17.78 9.98
C PHE A 354 1.36 -18.26 9.70
N LYS A 355 2.01 -18.94 10.65
CA LYS A 355 3.35 -19.51 10.48
C LYS A 355 3.37 -20.65 9.45
N ASP A 356 2.36 -21.50 9.42
CA ASP A 356 2.25 -22.58 8.43
C ASP A 356 2.11 -22.07 6.99
N ASN A 357 1.56 -20.87 6.81
CA ASN A 357 1.43 -20.19 5.51
C ASN A 357 2.52 -19.13 5.26
N PHE A 358 3.53 -19.07 6.12
CA PHE A 358 4.66 -18.14 6.03
C PHE A 358 5.86 -18.85 5.41
N PHE A 359 6.07 -18.68 4.11
CA PHE A 359 7.11 -19.41 3.34
C PHE A 359 8.34 -18.55 2.99
N PHE A 360 8.51 -17.41 3.65
CA PHE A 360 9.45 -16.36 3.22
C PHE A 360 10.31 -15.81 4.37
N ASP A 361 10.70 -16.69 5.30
CA ASP A 361 11.62 -16.43 6.41
C ASP A 361 12.97 -15.83 5.97
N ASN A 362 13.40 -16.15 4.75
CA ASN A 362 14.65 -15.64 4.16
C ASN A 362 14.58 -14.15 3.80
N LEU A 363 13.38 -13.57 3.68
CA LEU A 363 13.17 -12.17 3.27
C LEU A 363 12.70 -11.30 4.43
N ILE A 364 11.73 -11.79 5.20
CA ILE A 364 11.06 -11.01 6.24
C ILE A 364 10.85 -11.84 7.50
N THR A 365 10.74 -11.17 8.64
CA THR A 365 10.44 -11.79 9.93
C THR A 365 9.04 -11.40 10.39
N LEU A 366 8.23 -12.37 10.80
CA LEU A 366 6.94 -12.16 11.45
C LEU A 366 7.05 -12.47 12.94
N ASN A 367 6.95 -11.44 13.78
CA ASN A 367 7.06 -11.57 15.24
C ASN A 367 5.70 -11.37 15.91
N SER A 368 5.10 -12.49 16.31
CA SER A 368 3.83 -12.61 17.04
C SER A 368 4.02 -13.05 18.50
N ASN A 369 5.26 -12.99 19.02
CA ASN A 369 5.55 -13.50 20.36
C ASN A 369 4.82 -12.74 21.48
N LYS A 370 4.37 -11.51 21.21
CA LYS A 370 3.64 -10.64 22.15
C LYS A 370 2.12 -10.54 21.89
N SER A 371 1.57 -11.40 21.04
CA SER A 371 0.13 -11.54 20.87
C SER A 371 -0.33 -12.83 21.53
N ASP A 372 -0.92 -12.75 22.71
CA ASP A 372 -1.43 -13.92 23.41
C ASP A 372 -2.81 -14.32 22.89
N LYS A 373 -3.60 -13.34 22.40
CA LYS A 373 -4.92 -13.60 21.79
C LYS A 373 -4.85 -14.56 20.60
N LEU A 374 -3.79 -14.47 19.79
CA LEU A 374 -3.63 -15.27 18.58
C LEU A 374 -3.10 -16.69 18.84
N LYS A 375 -2.58 -16.95 20.05
CA LYS A 375 -2.02 -18.26 20.44
C LYS A 375 -3.06 -19.20 21.06
N ASN A 376 -4.27 -18.70 21.31
CA ASN A 376 -5.36 -19.54 21.79
C ASN A 376 -5.71 -20.57 20.73
N ARG A 377 -5.68 -21.86 21.11
CA ARG A 377 -6.05 -22.95 20.21
C ARG A 377 -7.54 -22.92 19.96
N ILE A 378 -7.90 -23.00 18.68
CA ILE A 378 -9.27 -23.08 18.22
C ILE A 378 -9.51 -24.52 17.79
N ALA A 379 -10.61 -25.11 18.24
CA ALA A 379 -10.90 -26.51 17.97
C ALA A 379 -10.92 -26.82 16.47
N GLN A 380 -11.49 -25.92 15.67
CA GLN A 380 -11.63 -26.06 14.23
C GLN A 380 -11.56 -24.69 13.56
N VAL A 381 -10.78 -24.59 12.48
CA VAL A 381 -10.60 -23.35 11.73
C VAL A 381 -10.87 -23.59 10.25
N PHE A 382 -11.84 -22.86 9.71
CA PHE A 382 -12.17 -22.81 8.29
C PHE A 382 -11.37 -21.68 7.62
N VAL A 383 -10.19 -22.01 7.08
CA VAL A 383 -9.39 -21.05 6.30
C VAL A 383 -10.00 -20.94 4.91
N SER A 384 -10.55 -19.76 4.58
CA SER A 384 -11.17 -19.52 3.27
C SER A 384 -10.68 -18.23 2.63
N THR A 385 -10.24 -18.37 1.38
CA THR A 385 -9.87 -17.26 0.50
C THR A 385 -10.73 -17.22 -0.76
N ILE A 386 -11.90 -17.86 -0.76
CA ILE A 386 -12.88 -17.75 -1.85
C ILE A 386 -13.27 -16.27 -2.03
N GLY A 387 -13.18 -15.79 -3.28
CA GLY A 387 -13.45 -14.38 -3.62
C GLY A 387 -12.42 -13.35 -3.14
N ARG A 388 -11.37 -13.77 -2.42
CA ARG A 388 -10.37 -12.90 -1.76
C ARG A 388 -8.95 -13.48 -1.76
N ASN A 389 -8.03 -12.91 -1.00
CA ASN A 389 -6.65 -13.41 -0.85
C ASN A 389 -6.33 -13.73 0.62
N PHE A 390 -5.24 -14.46 0.86
CA PHE A 390 -4.84 -14.83 2.22
C PHE A 390 -4.48 -13.62 3.09
N TYR A 391 -3.93 -12.56 2.48
CA TYR A 391 -3.67 -11.31 3.21
C TYR A 391 -4.98 -10.67 3.74
N ASP A 392 -6.09 -10.73 3.00
CA ASP A 392 -7.39 -10.25 3.47
C ASP A 392 -7.90 -11.09 4.65
N PHE A 393 -7.74 -12.42 4.61
CA PHE A 393 -8.03 -13.30 5.75
C PHE A 393 -7.17 -12.94 6.96
N PHE A 394 -5.87 -12.77 6.78
CA PHE A 394 -4.96 -12.35 7.85
C PHE A 394 -5.37 -11.02 8.49
N ILE A 395 -5.69 -10.00 7.70
CA ILE A 395 -6.12 -8.70 8.21
C ILE A 395 -7.49 -8.77 8.90
N GLU A 396 -8.45 -9.53 8.37
CA GLU A 396 -9.75 -9.77 9.02
C GLU A 396 -9.55 -10.38 10.41
N GLN A 397 -8.70 -11.39 10.53
CA GLN A 397 -8.46 -12.07 11.80
C GLN A 397 -7.71 -11.20 12.82
N LEU A 398 -6.79 -10.34 12.38
CA LEU A 398 -6.19 -9.33 13.27
C LEU A 398 -7.22 -8.29 13.74
N TYR A 399 -8.13 -7.88 12.85
CA TYR A 399 -9.21 -6.93 13.17
C TYR A 399 -10.17 -7.51 14.22
N GLU A 400 -10.66 -8.73 14.02
CA GLU A 400 -11.57 -9.40 14.96
C GLU A 400 -10.95 -9.59 16.34
N ASN A 401 -9.63 -9.87 16.40
CA ASN A 401 -8.89 -10.02 17.66
C ASN A 401 -8.37 -8.70 18.27
N LYS A 402 -8.55 -7.57 17.58
CA LYS A 402 -8.06 -6.24 17.97
C LYS A 402 -6.55 -6.22 18.25
N CYS A 403 -5.74 -6.75 17.32
CA CYS A 403 -4.28 -6.77 17.41
C CYS A 403 -3.61 -5.66 16.58
N PHE A 404 -2.48 -5.11 17.03
CA PHE A 404 -1.68 -4.17 16.24
C PHE A 404 -0.79 -4.89 15.24
N LEU A 405 -0.67 -4.35 14.03
CA LEU A 405 0.31 -4.76 13.04
C LEU A 405 1.24 -3.58 12.74
N LYS A 406 2.54 -3.78 12.92
CA LYS A 406 3.57 -2.77 12.63
C LYS A 406 4.59 -3.28 11.62
N TYR A 407 4.68 -2.61 10.48
CA TYR A 407 5.81 -2.76 9.56
C TYR A 407 7.02 -1.98 10.12
N PHE A 408 8.18 -2.63 10.19
CA PHE A 408 9.44 -1.99 10.57
C PHE A 408 10.58 -2.47 9.67
N CYS A 409 11.45 -1.55 9.28
CA CYS A 409 12.67 -1.84 8.54
C CYS A 409 13.85 -1.22 9.29
N ASP A 410 14.81 -2.04 9.68
CA ASP A 410 16.03 -1.56 10.32
C ASP A 410 16.86 -0.78 9.29
N LYS A 411 17.14 0.49 9.60
CA LYS A 411 17.88 1.40 8.70
C LYS A 411 19.27 0.88 8.35
N LYS A 412 19.96 0.19 9.27
CA LYS A 412 21.36 -0.22 9.11
C LYS A 412 21.49 -1.45 8.21
N ASN A 413 20.74 -2.51 8.50
CA ASN A 413 20.86 -3.78 7.78
C ASN A 413 19.74 -4.01 6.73
N GLY A 414 18.66 -3.23 6.76
CA GLY A 414 17.54 -3.36 5.83
C GLY A 414 16.58 -4.51 6.16
N LYS A 415 16.73 -5.18 7.31
CA LYS A 415 15.88 -6.31 7.70
C LYS A 415 14.47 -5.82 8.02
N VAL A 416 13.47 -6.45 7.39
CA VAL A 416 12.05 -6.16 7.65
C VAL A 416 11.51 -7.11 8.71
N THR A 417 10.89 -6.52 9.72
CA THR A 417 10.17 -7.24 10.78
C THR A 417 8.76 -6.69 10.89
N TYR A 418 7.78 -7.59 10.88
CA TYR A 418 6.40 -7.29 11.23
C TYR A 418 6.17 -7.66 12.69
N TYR A 419 5.71 -6.71 13.49
CA TYR A 419 5.32 -6.98 14.88
C TYR A 419 3.80 -7.10 14.96
N ILE A 420 3.34 -8.19 15.55
CA ILE A 420 1.95 -8.40 15.94
C ILE A 420 1.88 -8.39 17.47
N THR A 421 1.16 -7.44 18.04
CA THR A 421 1.04 -7.28 19.49
C THR A 421 -0.39 -6.95 19.89
N ASP A 422 -0.80 -7.36 21.10
CA ASP A 422 -2.15 -7.03 21.60
C ASP A 422 -2.24 -5.56 22.05
N ASN A 423 -1.14 -5.01 22.57
CA ASN A 423 -1.03 -3.63 23.04
C ASN A 423 0.30 -3.00 22.59
N ILE A 424 0.41 -1.67 22.68
CA ILE A 424 1.65 -0.93 22.42
C ILE A 424 2.36 -0.68 23.75
N ASP A 425 3.40 -1.46 24.02
CA ASP A 425 4.23 -1.36 25.22
C ASP A 425 5.62 -0.76 24.92
N ASP A 426 6.41 -0.51 25.97
CA ASP A 426 7.72 0.12 25.82
C ASP A 426 8.74 -0.80 25.14
N SER A 427 8.53 -2.12 25.19
CA SER A 427 9.41 -3.06 24.50
C SER A 427 9.25 -2.96 22.97
N LEU A 428 8.03 -2.79 22.48
CA LEU A 428 7.77 -2.54 21.06
C LEU A 428 8.38 -1.20 20.65
N LYS A 429 8.15 -0.14 21.42
CA LYS A 429 8.72 1.19 21.16
C LYS A 429 10.24 1.16 21.11
N THR A 430 10.89 0.41 22.00
CA THR A 430 12.35 0.23 22.00
C THR A 430 12.82 -0.38 20.67
N ASN A 431 12.13 -1.44 20.21
CA ASN A 431 12.47 -2.13 18.96
C ASN A 431 12.22 -1.30 17.69
N ILE A 432 11.32 -0.31 17.74
CA ILE A 432 10.98 0.55 16.59
C ILE A 432 11.46 2.00 16.76
N SER A 433 12.33 2.24 17.74
CA SER A 433 12.85 3.57 18.06
C SER A 433 13.65 4.15 16.90
N ASN A 434 13.63 5.47 16.76
CA ASN A 434 14.41 6.15 15.73
C ASN A 434 15.90 6.13 16.14
N THR A 435 16.75 5.59 15.26
CA THR A 435 18.19 5.43 15.52
C THR A 435 19.05 6.59 15.02
N ASP A 436 18.44 7.63 14.44
CA ASP A 436 19.17 8.84 14.04
C ASP A 436 19.51 9.68 15.28
N ASP A 437 20.57 10.49 15.22
CA ASP A 437 20.94 11.41 16.31
C ASP A 437 20.05 12.68 16.32
N ASP A 438 20.10 13.44 17.42
CA ASP A 438 19.43 14.74 17.60
C ASP A 438 17.92 14.75 17.26
N VAL A 439 17.23 13.65 17.56
CA VAL A 439 15.77 13.56 17.48
C VAL A 439 15.14 14.05 18.76
N THR A 440 14.13 14.91 18.62
CA THR A 440 13.34 15.43 19.73
C THR A 440 11.87 15.08 19.54
N ASN A 441 11.10 15.14 20.63
CA ASN A 441 9.65 14.92 20.60
C ASN A 441 8.84 16.21 20.46
N LYS A 442 9.51 17.35 20.27
CA LYS A 442 8.91 18.68 20.25
C LYS A 442 9.13 19.34 18.89
N LEU A 443 8.13 20.06 18.39
CA LEU A 443 8.27 20.85 17.17
C LEU A 443 9.23 22.03 17.38
N SER A 444 10.35 22.02 16.69
CA SER A 444 11.28 23.16 16.64
C SER A 444 10.81 24.24 15.65
N SER A 445 11.38 25.44 15.73
CA SER A 445 11.15 26.50 14.74
C SER A 445 11.57 26.09 13.32
N TYR A 446 12.60 25.24 13.19
CA TYR A 446 13.03 24.72 11.90
C TYR A 446 12.02 23.74 11.31
N ASP A 447 11.40 22.87 12.13
CA ASP A 447 10.34 21.98 11.66
C ASP A 447 9.14 22.78 11.11
N LEU A 448 8.78 23.88 11.78
CA LEU A 448 7.70 24.77 11.34
C LEU A 448 8.01 25.46 10.01
N SER A 449 9.27 25.86 9.78
CA SER A 449 9.69 26.52 8.54
C SER A 449 9.60 25.60 7.30
N CYS A 450 9.63 24.27 7.49
CA CYS A 450 9.43 23.28 6.44
C CYS A 450 7.94 23.11 6.04
N LEU A 451 7.00 23.59 6.87
CA LEU A 451 5.58 23.36 6.66
C LEU A 451 5.04 24.24 5.53
N LYS A 452 4.34 23.61 4.59
CA LYS A 452 3.67 24.27 3.46
C LYS A 452 2.21 24.60 3.76
N GLY A 453 1.55 23.78 4.57
CA GLY A 453 0.14 23.94 4.89
C GLY A 453 -0.38 22.82 5.79
N GLN A 454 -1.49 23.12 6.46
CA GLN A 454 -2.15 22.22 7.38
C GLN A 454 -3.63 22.09 6.99
N THR A 455 -4.22 20.92 7.22
CA THR A 455 -5.63 20.67 6.94
C THR A 455 -6.23 19.76 8.01
N LEU A 456 -7.30 20.23 8.63
CA LEU A 456 -8.07 19.44 9.59
C LEU A 456 -9.04 18.53 8.81
N ASN A 457 -8.92 17.20 8.94
CA ASN A 457 -9.83 16.27 8.25
C ASN A 457 -11.02 15.87 9.10
N SER A 458 -10.83 15.74 10.42
CA SER A 458 -11.89 15.39 11.36
C SER A 458 -11.62 16.06 12.69
N LYS A 459 -12.69 16.48 13.37
CA LYS A 459 -12.67 17.04 14.73
C LYS A 459 -13.45 16.10 15.65
N LYS A 460 -13.08 16.03 16.93
CA LYS A 460 -13.89 15.36 17.95
C LYS A 460 -15.32 15.98 17.91
N PRO A 461 -16.37 15.19 17.65
CA PRO A 461 -17.72 15.71 17.56
C PRO A 461 -18.23 16.06 18.96
N GLY A 462 -19.03 17.12 19.05
CA GLY A 462 -19.75 17.46 20.30
C GLY A 462 -20.99 16.59 20.53
N PHE A 463 -21.49 15.95 19.48
CA PHE A 463 -22.71 15.14 19.51
C PHE A 463 -22.50 13.75 18.90
N ARG A 464 -23.21 12.75 19.42
CA ARG A 464 -23.28 11.38 18.86
C ARG A 464 -24.72 10.96 18.58
N ILE A 465 -24.89 10.04 17.65
CA ILE A 465 -26.17 9.32 17.47
C ILE A 465 -26.23 8.19 18.49
N LYS A 466 -27.39 7.93 19.08
CA LYS A 466 -27.59 6.77 19.96
C LYS A 466 -27.64 5.50 19.11
N GLU A 467 -26.67 4.63 19.28
CA GLU A 467 -26.67 3.31 18.64
C GLU A 467 -27.24 2.28 19.58
N ASN A 468 -28.29 1.58 19.15
CA ASN A 468 -28.89 0.50 19.92
C ASN A 468 -28.59 -0.83 19.24
N CYS A 469 -28.17 -1.82 20.01
CA CYS A 469 -28.17 -3.20 19.55
C CYS A 469 -29.53 -3.82 19.85
N ILE A 470 -30.16 -4.42 18.84
CA ILE A 470 -31.45 -5.10 18.96
C ILE A 470 -31.26 -6.58 18.62
N ILE A 471 -31.65 -7.43 19.57
CA ILE A 471 -31.72 -8.88 19.38
C ILE A 471 -33.20 -9.28 19.45
N PRO A 472 -33.87 -9.52 18.30
CA PRO A 472 -35.29 -9.85 18.27
C PRO A 472 -35.60 -11.32 18.63
N ASP A 473 -34.91 -11.90 19.60
CA ASP A 473 -35.14 -13.27 20.05
C ASP A 473 -36.35 -13.33 21.01
N ILE A 474 -37.20 -14.35 20.85
CA ILE A 474 -38.40 -14.56 21.66
C ILE A 474 -38.05 -15.15 23.03
N THR A 475 -37.04 -16.01 23.09
CA THR A 475 -36.69 -16.81 24.28
C THR A 475 -35.75 -16.07 25.24
N LEU A 476 -35.06 -15.03 24.77
CA LEU A 476 -34.20 -14.19 25.61
C LEU A 476 -35.02 -13.45 26.67
N SER A 477 -34.75 -13.79 27.94
CA SER A 477 -35.37 -13.16 29.12
C SER A 477 -34.76 -11.79 29.46
N THR A 478 -33.63 -11.42 28.86
CA THR A 478 -32.97 -10.13 29.07
C THR A 478 -33.51 -9.04 28.13
N ALA A 479 -33.16 -7.78 28.42
CA ALA A 479 -33.55 -6.65 27.58
C ALA A 479 -33.09 -6.83 26.11
N LYS A 480 -34.05 -6.91 25.19
CA LYS A 480 -33.83 -7.11 23.74
C LYS A 480 -33.16 -5.93 23.05
N LYS A 481 -33.31 -4.73 23.63
CA LYS A 481 -32.71 -3.48 23.16
C LYS A 481 -31.75 -2.97 24.22
N LYS A 482 -30.48 -2.85 23.87
CA LYS A 482 -29.44 -2.25 24.72
C LYS A 482 -28.74 -1.14 23.95
N GLU A 483 -28.61 0.04 24.56
CA GLU A 483 -27.81 1.13 23.99
C GLU A 483 -26.33 0.75 24.11
N LYS A 484 -25.54 0.97 23.05
CA LYS A 484 -24.09 0.77 23.09
C LYS A 484 -23.43 1.82 23.98
N ASN A 485 -22.38 1.41 24.68
CA ASN A 485 -21.56 2.29 25.49
C ASN A 485 -20.75 3.24 24.61
N SER A 486 -20.71 4.52 25.01
CA SER A 486 -19.81 5.51 24.41
C SER A 486 -18.47 5.44 25.12
N PRO A 487 -17.34 5.30 24.39
CA PRO A 487 -16.02 5.36 25.01
C PRO A 487 -15.66 6.77 25.53
N ASP A 488 -16.43 7.81 25.14
CA ASP A 488 -16.18 9.20 25.50
C ASP A 488 -17.43 9.79 26.17
N SER A 489 -17.36 9.99 27.50
CA SER A 489 -18.48 10.48 28.31
C SER A 489 -18.80 11.95 28.05
N SER A 490 -17.87 12.72 27.46
CA SER A 490 -18.05 14.15 27.22
C SER A 490 -18.92 14.47 25.99
N ILE A 491 -19.29 13.46 25.20
CA ILE A 491 -20.05 13.64 23.94
C ILE A 491 -21.54 13.42 24.21
N LYS A 492 -22.35 14.46 23.97
CA LYS A 492 -23.80 14.39 24.23
C LYS A 492 -24.52 13.63 23.12
N PRO A 493 -25.52 12.80 23.42
CA PRO A 493 -26.35 12.19 22.37
C PRO A 493 -27.29 13.24 21.76
N PHE A 494 -27.62 13.08 20.48
CA PHE A 494 -28.76 13.76 19.88
C PHE A 494 -30.08 13.30 20.54
N SER A 495 -31.07 14.18 20.58
CA SER A 495 -32.43 13.83 20.99
C SER A 495 -33.15 13.08 19.86
N SER A 496 -33.81 11.98 20.21
CA SER A 496 -34.74 11.25 19.33
C SER A 496 -34.19 10.74 17.98
N ILE A 497 -32.86 10.71 17.80
CA ILE A 497 -32.21 10.12 16.62
C ILE A 497 -31.51 8.83 17.07
N TYR A 498 -31.90 7.72 16.47
CA TYR A 498 -31.40 6.39 16.79
C TYR A 498 -30.85 5.71 15.54
N LYS A 499 -29.82 4.89 15.75
CA LYS A 499 -29.36 3.90 14.79
C LYS A 499 -29.52 2.54 15.43
N ASP A 500 -30.41 1.73 14.89
CA ASP A 500 -30.72 0.41 15.42
C ASP A 500 -29.95 -0.65 14.61
N ASP A 501 -28.99 -1.30 15.26
CA ASP A 501 -28.21 -2.41 14.71
C ASP A 501 -28.93 -3.72 15.06
N ILE A 502 -29.67 -4.24 14.09
CA ILE A 502 -30.43 -5.49 14.22
C ILE A 502 -29.49 -6.67 13.97
N LYS A 503 -29.37 -7.58 14.94
CA LYS A 503 -28.60 -8.80 14.78
C LYS A 503 -29.44 -9.90 14.10
N PRO A 504 -28.88 -10.64 13.12
CA PRO A 504 -29.58 -11.77 12.52
C PRO A 504 -29.80 -12.87 13.57
N ILE A 505 -30.99 -13.48 13.52
CA ILE A 505 -31.35 -14.62 14.37
C ILE A 505 -30.92 -15.89 13.65
N PHE A 506 -30.10 -16.69 14.33
CA PHE A 506 -29.74 -18.04 13.91
C PHE A 506 -30.55 -19.06 14.72
N TYR A 507 -30.52 -20.32 14.32
CA TYR A 507 -31.24 -21.38 15.06
C TYR A 507 -30.59 -21.74 16.41
N HIS A 508 -29.41 -21.18 16.70
CA HIS A 508 -28.68 -21.29 17.97
C HIS A 508 -28.79 -20.03 18.83
N ALA A 509 -28.55 -20.19 20.13
CA ALA A 509 -28.46 -19.08 21.08
C ALA A 509 -27.40 -18.02 20.68
N HIS A 510 -27.72 -16.75 20.90
CA HIS A 510 -26.89 -15.62 20.47
C HIS A 510 -25.60 -15.46 21.28
N GLU A 511 -24.49 -15.20 20.57
CA GLU A 511 -23.23 -14.75 21.15
C GLU A 511 -23.29 -13.29 21.64
N SER A 512 -22.32 -12.94 22.48
CA SER A 512 -22.22 -11.67 23.20
C SER A 512 -22.14 -10.44 22.29
N LEU A 513 -22.58 -9.33 22.85
CA LEU A 513 -22.72 -8.04 22.19
C LEU A 513 -21.35 -7.34 22.06
N THR A 514 -21.06 -6.80 20.89
CA THR A 514 -20.06 -5.73 20.76
C THR A 514 -20.62 -4.45 21.37
N GLU A 515 -20.02 -4.01 22.48
CA GLU A 515 -20.62 -3.01 23.37
C GLU A 515 -20.28 -1.55 23.04
N GLU A 516 -19.31 -1.29 22.16
CA GLU A 516 -18.76 0.06 21.99
C GLU A 516 -19.11 0.69 20.64
N THR A 517 -19.46 1.97 20.66
CA THR A 517 -19.61 2.79 19.45
C THR A 517 -18.24 3.28 18.95
N GLU A 518 -17.97 3.18 17.65
CA GLU A 518 -16.80 3.83 17.05
C GLU A 518 -16.94 5.36 17.15
N SER A 519 -15.93 6.03 17.70
CA SER A 519 -15.91 7.50 17.79
C SER A 519 -14.86 8.08 16.84
N SER A 520 -15.23 9.14 16.11
CA SER A 520 -14.28 9.83 15.24
C SER A 520 -13.31 10.68 16.06
N GLY A 521 -12.03 10.32 16.01
CA GLY A 521 -10.94 11.10 16.61
C GLY A 521 -10.56 12.34 15.79
N LEU A 522 -9.73 13.20 16.38
CA LEU A 522 -9.10 14.34 15.70
C LEU A 522 -8.05 13.83 14.71
N LYS A 523 -8.07 14.34 13.47
CA LYS A 523 -7.09 13.98 12.44
C LYS A 523 -6.61 15.20 11.68
N VAL A 524 -5.32 15.49 11.79
CA VAL A 524 -4.68 16.62 11.10
C VAL A 524 -3.75 16.09 10.01
N LYS A 525 -3.79 16.71 8.84
CA LYS A 525 -2.79 16.52 7.78
C LYS A 525 -1.87 17.72 7.74
N ILE A 526 -0.57 17.45 7.71
CA ILE A 526 0.47 18.46 7.57
C ILE A 526 1.25 18.17 6.30
N SER A 527 1.36 19.17 5.43
CA SER A 527 2.20 19.11 4.24
C SER A 527 3.51 19.85 4.50
N SER A 528 4.62 19.22 4.13
CA SER A 528 5.98 19.69 4.31
C SER A 528 6.73 19.63 2.98
N THR A 529 7.70 20.52 2.82
CA THR A 529 8.63 20.50 1.69
C THR A 529 9.77 19.52 1.88
N ASN A 530 10.05 19.07 3.12
CA ASN A 530 11.14 18.14 3.48
C ASN A 530 10.69 17.13 4.54
N THR A 531 11.55 16.15 4.80
CA THR A 531 11.52 15.43 6.08
C THR A 531 11.71 16.45 7.21
N LEU A 532 10.99 16.28 8.31
CA LEU A 532 11.11 17.23 9.43
C LEU A 532 12.45 16.97 10.13
N PRO A 533 13.29 18.01 10.31
CA PRO A 533 14.67 17.81 10.71
C PRO A 533 14.86 17.37 12.17
N PHE A 534 14.13 17.95 13.12
CA PHE A 534 14.40 17.73 14.55
C PHE A 534 13.36 16.84 15.22
N ILE A 535 12.09 16.95 14.84
CA ILE A 535 11.05 16.09 15.42
C ILE A 535 11.15 14.66 14.89
N ASN A 536 10.82 13.66 15.72
CA ASN A 536 10.67 12.28 15.24
C ASN A 536 9.54 12.18 14.22
N SER A 537 9.91 12.22 12.93
CA SER A 537 8.99 12.19 11.81
C SER A 537 8.80 10.79 11.23
N GLU A 538 9.12 9.76 12.01
CA GLU A 538 8.88 8.35 11.71
C GLU A 538 7.65 7.80 12.42
N ILE A 539 7.09 6.69 11.92
CA ILE A 539 5.97 6.02 12.57
C ILE A 539 6.54 5.11 13.68
N CYS A 540 7.00 5.70 14.78
CA CYS A 540 7.54 4.98 15.95
C CYS A 540 6.51 4.75 17.06
N LEU A 541 5.27 5.25 16.89
CA LEU A 541 4.20 5.18 17.90
C LEU A 541 4.60 5.83 19.24
N GLU A 542 5.54 6.77 19.19
CA GLU A 542 5.95 7.61 20.32
C GLU A 542 5.03 8.81 20.47
N LYS A 543 5.06 9.39 21.68
CA LYS A 543 4.31 10.57 22.05
C LYS A 543 5.06 11.84 21.60
N LEU A 544 4.46 12.61 20.71
CA LEU A 544 4.95 13.91 20.24
C LEU A 544 4.16 15.06 20.88
N GLU A 545 4.84 16.12 21.28
CA GLU A 545 4.26 17.24 22.03
C GLU A 545 4.03 18.48 21.17
N ASN A 546 2.86 19.11 21.32
CA ASN A 546 2.48 20.36 20.68
C ASN A 546 2.47 21.54 21.67
N GLN A 547 3.63 21.89 22.23
CA GLN A 547 3.73 22.86 23.34
C GLN A 547 3.30 24.30 22.99
N ASN A 548 3.43 24.70 21.73
CA ASN A 548 3.24 26.08 21.28
C ASN A 548 1.99 26.27 20.38
N ASN A 549 1.07 25.30 20.38
CA ASN A 549 -0.20 25.38 19.65
C ASN A 549 -0.08 25.70 18.15
N TYR A 550 1.02 25.28 17.50
CA TYR A 550 1.25 25.57 16.07
C TYR A 550 0.44 24.68 15.12
N ILE A 551 -0.06 23.54 15.60
CA ILE A 551 -0.91 22.63 14.83
C ILE A 551 -2.38 23.01 14.99
N LEU A 552 -3.13 23.05 13.87
CA LEU A 552 -4.59 23.24 13.90
C LEU A 552 -5.29 22.24 14.83
N GLY A 553 -6.17 22.73 15.71
CA GLY A 553 -6.86 21.91 16.72
C GLY A 553 -6.05 21.67 18.01
N SER A 554 -5.00 22.47 18.22
CA SER A 554 -4.11 22.46 19.39
C SER A 554 -4.80 22.53 20.75
N ASP A 555 -5.95 23.19 20.84
CA ASP A 555 -6.70 23.34 22.10
C ASP A 555 -7.13 21.98 22.68
N VAL A 556 -7.19 20.95 21.82
CA VAL A 556 -7.51 19.56 22.16
C VAL A 556 -6.30 18.64 21.96
N LEU A 557 -5.46 18.89 20.95
CA LEU A 557 -4.30 18.05 20.59
C LEU A 557 -3.02 18.52 21.31
N LYS A 558 -2.88 18.16 22.58
CA LYS A 558 -1.62 18.38 23.32
C LYS A 558 -0.53 17.40 22.89
N ASN A 559 -0.91 16.13 22.73
CA ASN A 559 -0.01 15.04 22.38
C ASN A 559 -0.52 14.33 21.13
N PHE A 560 0.38 13.94 20.23
CA PHE A 560 0.02 13.29 18.99
C PHE A 560 1.02 12.22 18.60
N PHE A 561 0.64 11.40 17.62
CA PHE A 561 1.54 10.51 16.92
C PHE A 561 1.31 10.61 15.41
N ILE A 562 2.33 10.22 14.63
CA ILE A 562 2.23 10.14 13.17
C ILE A 562 1.70 8.76 12.80
N ASN A 563 0.54 8.72 12.16
CA ASN A 563 -0.10 7.45 11.77
C ASN A 563 0.10 7.13 10.27
N LYS A 564 0.47 8.12 9.46
CA LYS A 564 0.74 7.93 8.03
C LYS A 564 1.77 8.94 7.51
N ARG A 565 2.65 8.49 6.62
CA ARG A 565 3.54 9.34 5.82
C ARG A 565 3.27 9.16 4.33
N THR A 566 3.43 10.20 3.56
CA THR A 566 3.35 10.12 2.10
C THR A 566 4.45 10.97 1.50
N PHE A 567 5.35 10.33 0.75
CA PHE A 567 6.45 10.97 0.04
C PHE A 567 6.10 11.04 -1.45
N SER A 568 6.25 12.21 -2.04
CA SER A 568 6.17 12.43 -3.49
C SER A 568 7.44 13.14 -3.93
N LEU A 569 8.39 12.37 -4.46
CA LEU A 569 9.67 12.85 -4.96
C LEU A 569 9.63 12.85 -6.49
N LYS A 570 9.85 14.00 -7.12
CA LYS A 570 9.82 14.12 -8.59
C LYS A 570 11.03 14.88 -9.11
N ARG A 571 11.75 14.29 -10.06
CA ARG A 571 12.95 14.89 -10.66
C ARG A 571 12.60 16.25 -11.28
N SER A 572 13.43 17.24 -11.01
CA SER A 572 13.22 18.61 -11.51
C SER A 572 13.37 18.68 -13.04
N LYS A 573 12.82 19.74 -13.64
CA LYS A 573 12.98 19.97 -15.08
C LYS A 573 14.43 20.21 -15.46
N TYR A 574 15.18 20.92 -14.62
CA TYR A 574 16.59 21.21 -14.84
C TYR A 574 17.44 19.94 -14.83
N SER A 575 17.30 19.11 -13.79
CA SER A 575 18.04 17.84 -13.69
C SER A 575 17.69 16.91 -14.84
N THR A 576 16.43 16.88 -15.27
CA THR A 576 15.99 16.12 -16.44
C THR A 576 16.65 16.62 -17.73
N LYS A 577 16.66 17.93 -17.96
CA LYS A 577 17.32 18.52 -19.13
C LYS A 577 18.82 18.24 -19.13
N ARG A 578 19.50 18.45 -17.99
CA ARG A 578 20.94 18.19 -17.84
C ARG A 578 21.30 16.73 -18.06
N LEU A 579 20.44 15.79 -17.64
CA LEU A 579 20.62 14.37 -17.93
C LEU A 579 20.63 14.13 -19.45
N TYR A 580 19.62 14.58 -20.18
CA TYR A 580 19.54 14.36 -21.62
C TYR A 580 20.63 15.10 -22.40
N ASP A 581 20.98 16.33 -22.00
CA ASP A 581 22.12 17.07 -22.56
C ASP A 581 23.41 16.25 -22.40
N ARG A 582 23.62 15.61 -21.24
CA ARG A 582 24.80 14.76 -20.99
C ARG A 582 24.73 13.44 -21.75
N LEU A 583 23.58 12.78 -21.81
CA LEU A 583 23.41 11.54 -22.57
C LEU A 583 23.72 11.75 -24.06
N SER A 584 23.40 12.92 -24.63
CA SER A 584 23.76 13.22 -26.02
C SER A 584 25.27 13.26 -26.27
N SER A 585 26.10 13.50 -25.25
CA SER A 585 27.57 13.42 -25.35
C SER A 585 28.12 11.99 -25.24
N PHE A 586 27.32 11.04 -24.76
CA PHE A 586 27.69 9.64 -24.67
C PHE A 586 27.09 8.87 -25.86
N HIS A 587 27.73 8.94 -27.04
CA HIS A 587 27.33 8.12 -28.19
C HIS A 587 27.69 6.65 -27.97
N TYR A 588 26.87 5.72 -28.47
CA TYR A 588 27.27 4.31 -28.65
C TYR A 588 27.99 4.27 -29.99
N LYS A 589 29.32 4.31 -29.98
CA LYS A 589 30.18 4.33 -31.16
C LYS A 589 30.38 2.94 -31.76
N SER A 590 30.16 1.88 -30.98
CA SER A 590 30.30 0.48 -31.39
C SER A 590 29.38 -0.45 -30.58
N ASP A 591 29.13 -1.64 -31.10
CA ASP A 591 28.49 -2.74 -30.36
C ASP A 591 29.44 -3.43 -29.36
N SER A 592 30.64 -2.89 -29.15
CA SER A 592 31.61 -3.47 -28.21
C SER A 592 31.19 -3.27 -26.76
N GLU A 593 31.51 -4.26 -25.92
CA GLU A 593 31.11 -4.30 -24.50
C GLU A 593 31.59 -3.08 -23.68
N SER A 594 32.69 -2.45 -24.11
CA SER A 594 33.24 -1.24 -23.47
C SER A 594 32.37 0.00 -23.69
N ASP A 595 31.48 -0.03 -24.69
CA ASP A 595 30.64 1.08 -25.13
C ASP A 595 29.15 0.83 -24.84
N VAL A 596 28.76 -0.44 -24.72
CA VAL A 596 27.40 -0.89 -24.36
C VAL A 596 27.27 -1.06 -22.84
N TYR A 597 27.15 0.06 -22.12
CA TYR A 597 26.88 0.10 -20.68
C TYR A 597 25.75 1.08 -20.33
N GLU A 598 25.22 0.98 -19.10
CA GLU A 598 24.21 1.90 -18.57
C GLU A 598 24.82 3.29 -18.31
N LYS A 599 24.41 4.28 -19.12
CA LYS A 599 25.08 5.60 -19.16
C LYS A 599 24.62 6.59 -18.09
N ILE A 600 23.44 6.41 -17.49
CA ILE A 600 22.92 7.34 -16.47
C ILE A 600 23.76 7.24 -15.19
N SER A 601 24.26 6.04 -14.86
CA SER A 601 25.12 5.75 -13.70
C SER A 601 26.40 6.58 -13.69
N CYS A 602 26.92 6.96 -14.86
CA CYS A 602 28.14 7.75 -15.00
C CYS A 602 27.88 9.27 -15.07
N CYS A 603 26.61 9.70 -15.12
CA CYS A 603 26.28 11.12 -15.16
C CYS A 603 26.41 11.74 -13.76
N LYS A 604 27.26 12.76 -13.64
CA LYS A 604 27.29 13.60 -12.43
C LYS A 604 25.93 14.27 -12.21
N PHE A 605 25.62 14.72 -11.00
CA PHE A 605 24.44 15.52 -10.71
C PHE A 605 24.71 16.49 -9.57
N GLN A 606 23.83 17.48 -9.41
CA GLN A 606 23.86 18.44 -8.31
C GLN A 606 23.35 17.82 -7.02
N SER A 607 23.69 18.42 -5.88
CA SER A 607 23.26 17.94 -4.56
C SER A 607 21.74 17.82 -4.38
N LEU A 608 20.94 18.59 -5.15
CA LEU A 608 19.47 18.51 -5.16
C LEU A 608 18.96 18.24 -6.59
N THR A 609 18.18 17.17 -6.75
CA THR A 609 17.64 16.76 -8.05
C THR A 609 16.12 16.65 -8.07
N HIS A 610 15.49 16.47 -6.91
CA HIS A 610 14.05 16.20 -6.80
C HIS A 610 13.32 17.29 -6.04
N ARG A 611 12.10 17.56 -6.49
CA ARG A 611 11.11 18.26 -5.68
C ARG A 611 10.50 17.28 -4.69
N ASN A 612 10.43 17.73 -3.44
CA ASN A 612 9.86 16.98 -2.34
C ASN A 612 8.48 17.53 -1.96
N GLU A 613 7.56 16.62 -1.68
CA GLU A 613 6.27 16.92 -1.08
C GLU A 613 5.95 15.77 -0.14
N ILE A 614 6.02 16.05 1.16
CA ILE A 614 5.84 15.06 2.22
C ILE A 614 4.58 15.42 3.00
N ILE A 615 3.69 14.46 3.18
CA ILE A 615 2.44 14.65 3.91
C ILE A 615 2.42 13.71 5.11
N TYR A 616 2.22 14.29 6.29
CA TYR A 616 2.03 13.58 7.54
C TYR A 616 0.56 13.59 7.92
N SER A 617 0.05 12.46 8.37
CA SER A 617 -1.24 12.38 9.08
C SER A 617 -0.94 12.18 10.55
N MET A 618 -1.57 12.98 11.39
CA MET A 618 -1.40 12.98 12.84
C MET A 618 -2.74 12.74 13.52
N LYS A 619 -2.71 11.98 14.60
CA LYS A 619 -3.85 11.68 15.47
C LYS A 619 -3.47 11.89 16.93
N ASP A 620 -4.48 12.03 17.76
CA ASP A 620 -4.35 12.13 19.21
C ASP A 620 -3.71 10.85 19.79
N TYR A 621 -2.67 11.01 20.61
CA TYR A 621 -1.96 9.89 21.24
C TYR A 621 -2.83 9.13 22.24
N ASP A 622 -3.74 9.82 22.93
CA ASP A 622 -4.59 9.20 23.94
C ASP A 622 -5.69 8.32 23.31
N LYS A 623 -5.88 8.43 21.99
CA LYS A 623 -6.77 7.60 21.17
C LYS A 623 -5.99 6.73 20.19
N LEU A 624 -4.91 6.12 20.64
CA LEU A 624 -4.11 5.18 19.85
C LEU A 624 -4.88 3.86 19.64
N TYR A 625 -5.23 3.56 18.39
CA TYR A 625 -5.94 2.33 18.00
C TYR A 625 -5.30 1.67 16.79
N SER A 626 -5.56 0.37 16.62
CA SER A 626 -5.10 -0.43 15.49
C SER A 626 -5.72 0.06 14.18
N GLU A 627 -4.89 0.37 13.18
CA GLU A 627 -5.36 0.69 11.82
C GLU A 627 -5.17 -0.51 10.91
N TYR A 628 -6.17 -0.78 10.06
CA TYR A 628 -6.13 -1.87 9.10
C TYR A 628 -6.36 -1.35 7.67
N PRO A 629 -5.78 -2.00 6.64
CA PRO A 629 -6.18 -1.76 5.28
C PRO A 629 -7.63 -2.24 5.06
N ARG A 630 -8.26 -1.79 3.97
CA ARG A 630 -9.52 -2.40 3.53
C ARG A 630 -9.25 -3.84 3.09
N PHE A 631 -10.08 -4.76 3.55
CA PHE A 631 -10.05 -6.18 3.21
C PHE A 631 -11.43 -6.65 2.72
N LYS A 632 -11.47 -7.82 2.08
CA LYS A 632 -12.72 -8.50 1.75
C LYS A 632 -13.05 -9.51 2.85
N SER A 633 -14.26 -9.43 3.39
CA SER A 633 -14.74 -10.33 4.43
C SER A 633 -14.91 -11.78 3.94
N PHE A 634 -14.99 -12.70 4.88
CA PHE A 634 -15.20 -14.13 4.63
C PHE A 634 -16.43 -14.38 3.74
N GLU A 635 -16.25 -15.21 2.72
CA GLU A 635 -17.35 -15.75 1.91
C GLU A 635 -17.62 -17.20 2.29
N SER A 636 -18.91 -17.50 2.52
CA SER A 636 -19.35 -18.83 2.90
C SER A 636 -19.17 -19.85 1.78
N PHE A 637 -18.85 -21.09 2.13
CA PHE A 637 -18.70 -22.18 1.18
C PHE A 637 -19.26 -23.49 1.72
N ASN A 638 -19.57 -24.41 0.81
CA ASN A 638 -20.20 -25.68 1.13
C ASN A 638 -19.16 -26.80 1.20
N ILE A 639 -19.37 -27.72 2.14
CA ILE A 639 -18.59 -28.92 2.37
C ILE A 639 -19.58 -30.08 2.44
N ILE A 640 -19.25 -31.19 1.80
CA ILE A 640 -20.03 -32.44 1.93
C ILE A 640 -19.32 -33.30 2.98
N GLY A 641 -20.08 -33.82 3.93
CA GLY A 641 -19.55 -34.68 4.99
C GLY A 641 -20.46 -35.84 5.33
N LYS A 642 -19.89 -36.89 5.92
CA LYS A 642 -20.61 -38.08 6.39
C LYS A 642 -20.68 -38.08 7.91
N VAL A 643 -21.87 -38.23 8.48
CA VAL A 643 -22.03 -38.32 9.95
C VAL A 643 -21.42 -39.63 10.46
N THR A 644 -20.66 -39.56 11.55
CA THR A 644 -19.99 -40.71 12.17
C THR A 644 -20.16 -40.69 13.69
N ILE A 645 -20.07 -41.86 14.34
CA ILE A 645 -20.21 -42.01 15.81
C ILE A 645 -19.00 -42.69 16.47
N GLY A 646 -18.14 -43.33 15.67
CA GLY A 646 -16.98 -44.10 16.10
C GLY A 646 -16.39 -44.88 14.92
N GLU A 647 -15.21 -45.47 15.09
CA GLU A 647 -14.51 -46.20 14.02
C GLU A 647 -15.06 -47.61 13.81
N ASN A 648 -15.26 -48.36 14.91
CA ASN A 648 -15.77 -49.71 14.88
C ASN A 648 -17.25 -49.72 15.27
N VAL A 649 -18.14 -49.62 14.27
CA VAL A 649 -19.59 -49.62 14.48
C VAL A 649 -20.12 -51.05 14.43
N ASN A 650 -20.76 -51.49 15.53
CA ASN A 650 -21.39 -52.81 15.62
C ASN A 650 -22.57 -52.94 14.64
N LYS A 651 -22.85 -54.17 14.18
CA LYS A 651 -23.95 -54.44 13.22
C LYS A 651 -25.34 -54.03 13.74
N ASP A 652 -25.60 -54.19 15.03
CA ASP A 652 -26.89 -53.78 15.61
C ASP A 652 -26.96 -52.27 15.90
N SER A 653 -25.81 -51.58 15.89
CA SER A 653 -25.70 -50.12 16.01
C SER A 653 -25.39 -49.46 14.66
N LYS A 654 -25.64 -50.17 13.54
CA LYS A 654 -25.18 -49.79 12.20
C LYS A 654 -25.63 -48.39 11.78
N LYS A 655 -26.84 -47.97 12.14
CA LYS A 655 -27.40 -46.63 11.90
C LYS A 655 -27.97 -46.03 13.18
N ALA A 656 -27.10 -45.82 14.15
CA ALA A 656 -27.41 -45.15 15.40
C ALA A 656 -27.13 -43.63 15.31
N TYR A 657 -27.48 -42.89 16.34
CA TYR A 657 -27.11 -41.48 16.51
C TYR A 657 -26.37 -41.30 17.85
N LYS A 658 -25.48 -40.32 17.91
CA LYS A 658 -24.77 -39.94 19.13
C LYS A 658 -24.50 -38.44 19.09
N PHE A 659 -24.66 -37.77 20.22
CA PHE A 659 -24.32 -36.37 20.39
C PHE A 659 -23.01 -36.24 21.16
N PHE A 660 -22.23 -35.24 20.80
CA PHE A 660 -20.92 -34.95 21.37
C PHE A 660 -20.89 -33.57 22.03
N LYS A 661 -19.95 -33.36 22.96
CA LYS A 661 -19.71 -32.06 23.61
C LYS A 661 -18.25 -31.64 23.53
N ASN A 662 -17.98 -30.36 23.77
CA ASN A 662 -16.64 -29.78 23.93
C ASN A 662 -15.66 -30.09 22.79
N TYR A 663 -16.15 -30.29 21.56
CA TYR A 663 -15.32 -30.63 20.39
C TYR A 663 -14.47 -31.90 20.59
N LYS A 664 -14.99 -32.86 21.38
CA LYS A 664 -14.33 -34.13 21.68
C LYS A 664 -15.31 -35.29 21.46
N SER A 665 -14.76 -36.49 21.32
CA SER A 665 -15.54 -37.74 21.22
C SER A 665 -16.09 -38.18 22.59
N GLU A 666 -16.72 -37.26 23.32
CA GLU A 666 -17.37 -37.48 24.61
C GLU A 666 -18.89 -37.38 24.44
N GLU A 667 -19.63 -38.35 24.97
CA GLU A 667 -21.10 -38.37 24.88
C GLU A 667 -21.74 -37.18 25.58
N SER A 668 -22.83 -36.70 24.98
CA SER A 668 -23.59 -35.54 25.44
C SER A 668 -25.09 -35.80 25.38
N SER A 669 -25.85 -34.94 26.06
CA SER A 669 -27.31 -34.97 26.10
C SER A 669 -27.88 -33.55 26.17
N PHE A 670 -29.11 -33.38 25.67
CA PHE A 670 -29.81 -32.10 25.76
C PHE A 670 -30.07 -31.64 27.20
N SER A 671 -30.21 -32.58 28.15
CA SER A 671 -30.44 -32.27 29.57
C SER A 671 -29.32 -31.46 30.22
N GLU A 672 -28.08 -31.58 29.75
CA GLU A 672 -26.93 -30.84 30.31
C GLU A 672 -27.00 -29.32 29.99
N PHE A 673 -27.64 -28.95 28.89
CA PHE A 673 -27.65 -27.58 28.35
C PHE A 673 -29.02 -26.89 28.46
N GLN A 674 -29.99 -27.51 29.13
CA GLN A 674 -31.31 -26.92 29.33
C GLN A 674 -31.24 -25.69 30.24
N GLU A 675 -31.80 -24.59 29.75
CA GLU A 675 -31.97 -23.38 30.55
C GLU A 675 -33.04 -23.59 31.64
N SER A 676 -33.06 -22.74 32.67
CA SER A 676 -33.95 -22.91 33.83
C SER A 676 -35.44 -23.03 33.46
N GLY A 677 -35.88 -22.39 32.37
CA GLY A 677 -37.24 -22.47 31.85
C GLY A 677 -37.58 -23.74 31.06
N GLU A 678 -36.59 -24.55 30.70
CA GLU A 678 -36.75 -25.81 29.93
C GLU A 678 -36.66 -27.05 30.82
N LYS A 679 -36.09 -26.90 32.03
CA LYS A 679 -35.88 -28.01 32.96
C LYS A 679 -37.23 -28.60 33.39
N GLY A 680 -37.36 -29.92 33.24
CA GLY A 680 -38.55 -30.68 33.65
C GLY A 680 -39.53 -31.01 32.51
N ALA A 681 -39.31 -30.52 31.30
CA ALA A 681 -40.04 -30.92 30.10
C ALA A 681 -39.10 -31.41 28.99
N SER A 682 -39.59 -32.25 28.08
CA SER A 682 -38.87 -32.68 26.86
C SER A 682 -38.91 -31.63 25.74
N LEU A 683 -38.93 -30.35 26.12
CA LEU A 683 -39.00 -29.20 25.21
C LEU A 683 -37.60 -28.60 25.06
N ILE A 684 -37.23 -28.25 23.84
CA ILE A 684 -35.98 -27.55 23.52
C ILE A 684 -36.36 -26.24 22.82
N LEU A 685 -36.01 -25.11 23.42
CA LEU A 685 -36.18 -23.77 22.88
C LEU A 685 -34.81 -23.24 22.43
N ASN A 686 -34.71 -22.90 21.14
CA ASN A 686 -33.46 -22.67 20.42
C ASN A 686 -32.53 -23.91 20.44
N SER A 687 -31.90 -24.24 19.31
CA SER A 687 -30.92 -25.33 19.31
C SER A 687 -29.72 -24.93 20.18
N LYS A 688 -29.17 -25.88 20.93
CA LYS A 688 -28.02 -25.63 21.81
C LYS A 688 -26.73 -25.80 21.01
N PRO A 689 -25.87 -24.77 20.91
CA PRO A 689 -24.68 -24.80 20.04
C PRO A 689 -23.62 -25.80 20.50
N ASP A 690 -23.60 -26.13 21.78
CA ASP A 690 -22.59 -27.02 22.39
C ASP A 690 -22.86 -28.51 22.18
N ILE A 691 -24.00 -28.87 21.58
CA ILE A 691 -24.37 -30.24 21.24
C ILE A 691 -24.04 -30.49 19.78
N LEU A 692 -23.06 -31.37 19.54
CA LEU A 692 -22.37 -31.50 18.26
C LEU A 692 -22.60 -32.87 17.64
N TYR A 693 -22.68 -32.92 16.31
CA TYR A 693 -22.47 -34.13 15.51
C TYR A 693 -21.00 -34.25 15.11
N SER A 694 -20.49 -35.47 15.03
CA SER A 694 -19.19 -35.77 14.42
C SER A 694 -19.39 -36.04 12.93
N VAL A 695 -18.64 -35.34 12.09
CA VAL A 695 -18.76 -35.42 10.63
C VAL A 695 -17.39 -35.65 10.01
N GLU A 696 -17.25 -36.77 9.30
CA GLU A 696 -16.10 -37.08 8.47
C GLU A 696 -16.17 -36.28 7.16
N ILE A 697 -15.08 -35.59 6.82
CA ILE A 697 -14.92 -34.85 5.57
C ILE A 697 -13.82 -35.48 4.71
N ALA A 698 -13.72 -35.05 3.44
CA ALA A 698 -12.63 -35.48 2.57
C ALA A 698 -11.27 -35.02 3.15
N LYS A 699 -10.30 -35.95 3.19
CA LYS A 699 -8.97 -35.71 3.78
C LYS A 699 -8.21 -34.60 3.07
N GLU A 700 -8.44 -34.43 1.77
CA GLU A 700 -7.80 -33.45 0.89
C GLU A 700 -8.21 -31.99 1.21
N ILE A 701 -9.25 -31.80 2.03
CA ILE A 701 -9.67 -30.47 2.50
C ILE A 701 -8.84 -30.03 3.71
N LEU A 702 -8.13 -30.95 4.38
CA LEU A 702 -7.22 -30.59 5.46
C LEU A 702 -5.93 -29.96 4.93
N ASN A 703 -5.22 -29.26 5.82
CA ASN A 703 -3.85 -28.85 5.54
C ASN A 703 -2.99 -30.10 5.17
N PRO A 704 -2.17 -30.07 4.09
CA PRO A 704 -1.36 -31.20 3.67
C PRO A 704 -0.42 -31.77 4.73
N LYS A 705 -0.01 -30.95 5.71
CA LYS A 705 0.85 -31.36 6.83
C LYS A 705 0.06 -31.87 8.05
N SER A 706 -1.27 -31.89 7.99
CA SER A 706 -2.11 -32.31 9.11
C SER A 706 -2.02 -33.82 9.34
N SER A 707 -1.74 -34.21 10.58
CA SER A 707 -1.84 -35.60 11.06
C SER A 707 -3.21 -35.91 11.67
N GLU A 708 -4.10 -34.92 11.75
CA GLU A 708 -5.41 -35.08 12.36
C GLU A 708 -6.34 -35.91 11.48
N LYS A 709 -7.30 -36.59 12.11
CA LYS A 709 -8.39 -37.24 11.38
C LYS A 709 -9.29 -36.15 10.78
N PRO A 710 -9.84 -36.34 9.57
CA PRO A 710 -10.71 -35.36 8.92
C PRO A 710 -12.11 -35.38 9.52
N ILE A 711 -12.21 -35.12 10.82
CA ILE A 711 -13.45 -35.08 11.57
C ILE A 711 -13.67 -33.65 12.06
N ILE A 712 -14.82 -33.10 11.69
CA ILE A 712 -15.29 -31.81 12.16
C ILE A 712 -16.53 -31.99 13.04
N TYR A 713 -16.65 -31.18 14.09
CA TYR A 713 -17.81 -31.17 14.97
C TYR A 713 -18.71 -30.02 14.61
N ILE A 714 -19.96 -30.33 14.27
CA ILE A 714 -20.95 -29.35 13.80
C ILE A 714 -22.11 -29.29 14.79
N PRO A 715 -22.56 -28.09 15.20
CA PRO A 715 -23.73 -27.93 16.04
C PRO A 715 -24.98 -28.62 15.49
N SER A 716 -25.76 -29.22 16.39
CA SER A 716 -26.96 -29.96 16.03
C SER A 716 -28.09 -29.03 15.58
N LYS A 717 -28.65 -29.31 14.42
CA LYS A 717 -29.91 -28.73 13.95
C LYS A 717 -30.96 -29.83 13.97
N ILE A 718 -31.85 -29.80 14.95
CA ILE A 718 -32.80 -30.90 15.19
C ILE A 718 -33.79 -31.01 14.04
N ASN A 719 -34.37 -29.88 13.62
CA ASN A 719 -35.39 -29.80 12.58
C ASN A 719 -34.78 -29.81 11.16
N ILE A 720 -34.04 -30.87 10.84
CA ILE A 720 -33.66 -31.18 9.45
C ILE A 720 -34.56 -32.31 8.92
N ASN A 721 -34.55 -33.46 9.60
CA ASN A 721 -35.38 -34.62 9.28
C ASN A 721 -36.71 -34.65 10.03
N SER A 722 -36.98 -33.62 10.85
CA SER A 722 -38.14 -33.59 11.74
C SER A 722 -39.00 -32.35 11.57
N SER A 723 -40.30 -32.55 11.78
CA SER A 723 -41.24 -31.50 12.18
C SER A 723 -41.21 -31.29 13.69
N ASN A 724 -41.94 -30.29 14.21
CA ASN A 724 -42.03 -30.00 15.65
C ASN A 724 -42.45 -31.19 16.53
N ASN A 725 -43.11 -32.20 15.96
CA ASN A 725 -43.60 -33.38 16.68
C ASN A 725 -42.65 -34.58 16.58
N GLN A 726 -41.81 -34.62 15.55
CA GLN A 726 -40.95 -35.76 15.26
C GLN A 726 -39.57 -35.55 15.88
N PHE A 727 -38.91 -36.65 16.23
CA PHE A 727 -37.50 -36.64 16.61
C PHE A 727 -36.76 -37.71 15.82
N ILE A 728 -36.19 -37.29 14.70
CA ILE A 728 -35.39 -38.14 13.80
C ILE A 728 -34.01 -37.48 13.70
N PRO A 729 -33.07 -37.80 14.62
CA PRO A 729 -31.74 -37.23 14.60
C PRO A 729 -30.94 -37.73 13.39
N LEU A 730 -29.88 -37.03 13.03
CA LEU A 730 -28.95 -37.50 12.00
C LEU A 730 -28.25 -38.76 12.48
N ARG A 731 -28.29 -39.81 11.66
CA ARG A 731 -27.68 -41.10 11.98
C ARG A 731 -26.30 -41.18 11.34
N ASN A 732 -25.44 -42.07 11.84
CA ASN A 732 -24.19 -42.34 11.14
C ASN A 732 -24.47 -42.86 9.72
N ASP A 733 -23.54 -42.57 8.80
CA ASP A 733 -23.64 -42.78 7.35
C ASP A 733 -24.63 -41.88 6.59
N ASP A 734 -25.33 -40.96 7.26
CA ASP A 734 -26.02 -39.88 6.56
C ASP A 734 -24.99 -38.91 5.94
N ILE A 735 -25.23 -38.54 4.68
CA ILE A 735 -24.42 -37.57 3.94
C ILE A 735 -25.12 -36.23 3.99
N ILE A 736 -24.42 -35.21 4.46
CA ILE A 736 -24.97 -33.88 4.71
C ILE A 736 -24.17 -32.80 3.98
N MET A 737 -24.87 -31.73 3.60
CA MET A 737 -24.24 -30.49 3.18
C MET A 737 -24.04 -29.57 4.38
N ILE A 738 -22.80 -29.18 4.62
CA ILE A 738 -22.39 -28.23 5.64
C ILE A 738 -22.01 -26.94 4.95
N LYS A 739 -22.45 -25.80 5.48
CA LYS A 739 -22.01 -24.49 5.04
C LYS A 739 -21.14 -23.85 6.12
N ALA A 740 -19.88 -23.59 5.80
CA ALA A 740 -19.02 -22.75 6.62
C ALA A 740 -19.48 -21.30 6.46
N LEU A 741 -19.92 -20.68 7.55
CA LEU A 741 -20.45 -19.30 7.57
C LEU A 741 -19.41 -18.27 7.99
N SER A 742 -18.44 -18.69 8.81
CA SER A 742 -17.30 -17.88 9.22
C SER A 742 -16.10 -18.78 9.51
N MET A 743 -15.00 -18.20 10.01
CA MET A 743 -13.79 -18.93 10.40
C MET A 743 -14.05 -20.09 11.38
N VAL A 744 -15.06 -19.96 12.27
CA VAL A 744 -15.34 -20.94 13.33
C VAL A 744 -16.77 -21.46 13.32
N LYS A 745 -17.65 -20.89 12.50
CA LYS A 745 -19.07 -21.26 12.45
C LYS A 745 -19.39 -22.03 11.19
N ALA A 746 -20.07 -23.15 11.37
CA ALA A 746 -20.59 -23.96 10.30
C ALA A 746 -21.98 -24.51 10.67
N GLU A 747 -22.83 -24.71 9.67
CA GLU A 747 -24.20 -25.15 9.85
C GLU A 747 -24.57 -26.26 8.85
N ILE A 748 -25.48 -27.14 9.25
CA ILE A 748 -26.04 -28.16 8.38
C ILE A 748 -27.20 -27.55 7.57
N LEU A 749 -27.08 -27.60 6.24
CA LEU A 749 -28.10 -27.09 5.32
C LEU A 749 -29.13 -28.14 4.97
N GLU A 750 -28.68 -29.27 4.44
CA GLU A 750 -29.51 -30.31 3.85
C GLU A 750 -28.88 -31.70 3.99
N ILE A 751 -29.69 -32.72 3.74
CA ILE A 751 -29.29 -34.13 3.69
C ILE A 751 -29.35 -34.57 2.24
N ILE A 752 -28.28 -35.22 1.78
CA ILE A 752 -28.10 -35.68 0.39
C ILE A 752 -28.26 -37.22 0.31
N SER A 753 -28.39 -37.91 1.45
CA SER A 753 -28.57 -39.36 1.52
C SER A 753 -30.03 -39.79 1.72
N ASN A 754 -30.35 -40.99 1.27
CA ASN A 754 -31.59 -41.68 1.63
C ASN A 754 -31.29 -43.16 1.93
N SER A 755 -32.07 -43.74 2.84
CA SER A 755 -31.94 -45.15 3.24
C SER A 755 -33.04 -46.05 2.68
N ALA A 756 -34.17 -45.45 2.28
CA ALA A 756 -35.36 -46.19 1.86
C ALA A 756 -35.80 -45.72 0.47
N ILE A 757 -35.37 -46.46 -0.56
CA ILE A 757 -35.74 -46.19 -1.96
C ILE A 757 -36.41 -47.41 -2.59
N SER A 758 -37.09 -47.21 -3.72
CA SER A 758 -37.47 -48.29 -4.62
C SER A 758 -36.35 -48.51 -5.64
N THR A 759 -36.03 -49.77 -5.92
CA THR A 759 -35.10 -50.17 -7.00
C THR A 759 -35.84 -50.66 -8.24
N GLU A 760 -37.16 -50.74 -8.18
CA GLU A 760 -38.02 -51.17 -9.29
C GLU A 760 -38.38 -49.99 -10.19
N LYS A 761 -38.75 -50.28 -11.45
CA LYS A 761 -39.35 -49.27 -12.33
C LYS A 761 -40.65 -48.81 -11.67
N GLY A 762 -40.80 -47.51 -11.39
CA GLY A 762 -41.91 -46.94 -10.59
C GLY A 762 -43.33 -47.20 -11.08
N GLN A 763 -43.51 -47.91 -12.19
CA GLN A 763 -44.79 -48.47 -12.65
C GLN A 763 -45.14 -49.80 -11.97
N LYS A 764 -44.16 -50.64 -11.62
CA LYS A 764 -44.41 -51.96 -10.98
C LYS A 764 -44.70 -51.84 -9.50
N GLN A 765 -44.06 -50.88 -8.84
CA GLN A 765 -44.11 -50.72 -7.40
C GLN A 765 -44.02 -49.23 -7.05
N GLN A 766 -45.03 -48.74 -6.35
CA GLN A 766 -45.01 -47.42 -5.72
C GLN A 766 -44.85 -47.60 -4.21
N LEU A 767 -43.63 -47.32 -3.75
CA LEU A 767 -43.23 -47.55 -2.36
C LEU A 767 -43.14 -46.22 -1.60
N GLN A 768 -43.97 -46.08 -0.58
CA GLN A 768 -43.91 -44.98 0.38
C GLN A 768 -43.64 -45.58 1.76
N ARG A 769 -42.47 -45.34 2.33
CA ARG A 769 -42.06 -46.04 3.55
C ARG A 769 -41.15 -45.24 4.47
N GLN A 770 -41.12 -45.67 5.73
CA GLN A 770 -40.16 -45.26 6.74
C GLN A 770 -39.46 -46.48 7.31
N LEU A 771 -38.15 -46.33 7.57
CA LEU A 771 -37.35 -47.32 8.28
C LEU A 771 -37.08 -46.82 9.70
N MET A 772 -37.20 -47.70 10.68
CA MET A 772 -37.00 -47.36 12.09
C MET A 772 -35.95 -48.27 12.77
N GLY A 773 -35.26 -47.72 13.77
CA GLY A 773 -34.27 -48.43 14.57
C GLY A 773 -32.86 -48.44 13.97
N ALA A 774 -31.87 -48.82 14.79
CA ALA A 774 -30.45 -48.79 14.42
C ALA A 774 -30.05 -49.86 13.38
N LYS A 775 -30.84 -50.93 13.23
CA LYS A 775 -30.68 -51.98 12.20
C LYS A 775 -31.60 -51.76 10.99
N GLU A 776 -32.47 -50.73 11.04
CA GLU A 776 -33.55 -50.54 10.06
C GLU A 776 -34.44 -51.78 9.91
N ASN A 777 -34.68 -52.46 11.03
CA ASN A 777 -35.44 -53.71 11.08
C ASN A 777 -36.96 -53.51 11.13
N CYS A 778 -37.41 -52.27 11.30
CA CYS A 778 -38.83 -51.92 11.27
C CYS A 778 -39.15 -51.13 10.00
N GLU A 779 -40.24 -51.50 9.32
CA GLU A 779 -40.74 -50.81 8.13
C GLU A 779 -42.22 -50.47 8.32
N MET A 780 -42.53 -49.18 8.17
CA MET A 780 -43.89 -48.71 7.97
C MET A 780 -44.02 -48.31 6.50
N ALA A 781 -44.71 -49.13 5.71
CA ALA A 781 -44.81 -48.94 4.28
C ALA A 781 -46.25 -48.99 3.80
N TYR A 782 -46.52 -48.18 2.78
CA TYR A 782 -47.63 -48.36 1.87
C TYR A 782 -47.04 -48.71 0.50
N ASN A 783 -47.37 -49.90 0.02
CA ASN A 783 -46.84 -50.47 -1.21
C ASN A 783 -47.99 -50.75 -2.17
N GLN A 784 -48.06 -50.00 -3.27
CA GLN A 784 -49.02 -50.22 -4.34
C GLN A 784 -48.32 -50.92 -5.50
N ALA A 785 -48.73 -52.15 -5.76
CA ALA A 785 -48.29 -52.96 -6.89
C ALA A 785 -49.46 -53.22 -7.84
N ASN A 786 -49.18 -53.74 -9.04
CA ASN A 786 -50.25 -54.07 -10.00
C ASN A 786 -51.29 -55.07 -9.48
N ASP A 787 -50.90 -55.90 -8.50
CA ASP A 787 -51.77 -56.95 -7.96
C ASP A 787 -52.60 -56.49 -6.75
N ASP A 788 -52.05 -55.66 -5.86
CA ASP A 788 -52.73 -55.23 -4.63
C ASP A 788 -52.12 -53.94 -4.06
N GLU A 789 -52.86 -53.33 -3.13
CA GLU A 789 -52.37 -52.27 -2.27
C GLU A 789 -52.20 -52.82 -0.86
N THR A 790 -50.98 -52.74 -0.33
CA THR A 790 -50.64 -53.27 0.98
C THR A 790 -50.10 -52.17 1.88
N PHE A 791 -50.78 -51.93 2.99
CA PHE A 791 -50.20 -51.24 4.14
C PHE A 791 -49.50 -52.27 5.04
N SER A 792 -48.29 -51.99 5.49
CA SER A 792 -47.51 -52.90 6.32
C SER A 792 -46.76 -52.21 7.45
N LEU A 793 -46.85 -52.79 8.65
CA LEU A 793 -45.93 -52.56 9.77
C LEU A 793 -45.19 -53.86 10.04
N THR A 794 -43.93 -53.96 9.63
CA THR A 794 -43.13 -55.19 9.79
C THR A 794 -41.94 -54.96 10.70
N GLN A 795 -41.57 -55.98 11.46
CA GLN A 795 -40.33 -56.04 12.24
C GLN A 795 -39.59 -57.34 11.95
N LEU A 796 -38.34 -57.22 11.49
CA LEU A 796 -37.48 -58.34 11.08
C LEU A 796 -36.31 -58.49 12.06
N ASN A 797 -36.45 -59.41 13.02
CA ASN A 797 -35.37 -59.74 13.96
C ASN A 797 -34.70 -61.07 13.55
N GLU A 798 -33.59 -61.41 14.22
CA GLU A 798 -32.85 -62.64 13.91
C GLU A 798 -33.65 -63.90 14.25
N ALA A 799 -34.36 -63.90 15.38
CA ALA A 799 -35.16 -65.05 15.82
C ALA A 799 -36.62 -65.02 15.33
N ASN A 800 -37.15 -63.85 14.96
CA ASN A 800 -38.58 -63.70 14.66
C ASN A 800 -38.89 -62.61 13.63
N GLU A 801 -40.06 -62.72 13.02
CA GLU A 801 -40.65 -61.75 12.10
C GLU A 801 -42.09 -61.46 12.51
N SER A 802 -42.34 -60.22 12.91
CA SER A 802 -43.68 -59.72 13.24
C SER A 802 -44.20 -58.87 12.09
N SER A 803 -45.48 -59.00 11.75
CA SER A 803 -46.09 -58.16 10.72
C SER A 803 -47.55 -57.86 11.00
N PHE A 804 -47.95 -56.61 10.78
CA PHE A 804 -49.33 -56.18 10.61
C PHE A 804 -49.51 -55.73 9.16
N LEU A 805 -50.48 -56.32 8.46
CA LEU A 805 -50.72 -56.07 7.04
C LEU A 805 -52.19 -55.73 6.80
N ILE A 806 -52.48 -54.74 5.95
CA ILE A 806 -53.82 -54.47 5.46
C ILE A 806 -53.75 -54.54 3.94
N ASN A 807 -54.51 -55.45 3.35
CA ASN A 807 -54.61 -55.64 1.91
C ASN A 807 -56.01 -55.31 1.43
N ASN A 808 -56.16 -54.75 0.23
CA ASN A 808 -57.49 -54.52 -0.35
C ASN A 808 -58.19 -55.85 -0.64
N LYS A 809 -57.48 -56.85 -1.17
CA LYS A 809 -58.08 -58.16 -1.51
C LYS A 809 -58.34 -59.06 -0.31
N LYS A 810 -57.49 -58.99 0.72
CA LYS A 810 -57.45 -60.00 1.80
C LYS A 810 -57.83 -59.47 3.19
N GLY A 811 -57.96 -58.15 3.37
CA GLY A 811 -58.28 -57.55 4.66
C GLY A 811 -57.09 -57.43 5.62
N ILE A 812 -57.37 -57.37 6.93
CA ILE A 812 -56.41 -57.09 8.01
C ILE A 812 -55.77 -58.39 8.52
N PHE A 813 -54.44 -58.43 8.62
CA PHE A 813 -53.65 -59.54 9.16
C PHE A 813 -52.75 -59.09 10.31
N LEU A 814 -52.67 -59.93 11.33
CA LEU A 814 -51.64 -59.92 12.37
C LEU A 814 -50.89 -61.25 12.27
N ARG A 815 -49.56 -61.21 12.11
CA ARG A 815 -48.74 -62.42 11.96
C ARG A 815 -47.49 -62.32 12.81
N TYR A 816 -47.12 -63.48 13.37
CA TYR A 816 -45.84 -63.74 13.99
C TYR A 816 -45.24 -64.98 13.34
N LYS A 817 -43.97 -64.93 12.96
CA LYS A 817 -43.21 -66.06 12.44
C LYS A 817 -41.91 -66.21 13.23
N SER A 818 -41.59 -67.43 13.66
CA SER A 818 -40.26 -67.76 14.22
C SER A 818 -39.34 -68.26 13.11
N LYS A 819 -38.08 -67.82 13.06
CA LYS A 819 -37.10 -68.40 12.14
C LYS A 819 -36.61 -69.73 12.71
N GLY A 820 -37.07 -70.85 12.14
CA GLY A 820 -36.68 -72.21 12.55
C GLY A 820 -37.82 -73.22 12.68
N ASN A 821 -39.08 -72.83 12.44
CA ASN A 821 -40.24 -73.71 12.28
C ASN A 821 -41.10 -73.23 11.11
#